data_AF-V2KI54-F1
#
_entry.id   AF-V2KI54-F1
#
_cell.length_a   1.000
_cell.length_b   1.000
_cell.length_c   1.000
_cell.angle_alpha   90.00
_cell.angle_beta   90.00
_cell.angle_gamma   90.00
#
_symmetry.space_group_name_H-M   'P 1'
#
loop_
_entity.id
_entity.type
_entity.pdbx_description
1 polymer ?
#
loop_
_entity_poly.entity_id
_entity_poly.type
_entity_poly.pdbx_seq_one_letter_code
_entity_poly.pdbx_strand_id
1 'polypeptide(L)'
;MNDLAKVPGSGELSEGAAVTMPVRPPPAREQWLFGEVVRPRGPLGVRLRAFDAEAARAVPDVVAVVARGNFLAVVARSPEQAAAGAAALRPVWSDAGGRADQRVPRRRRIVASHGDAASALAAAPSRLEQTYRWPLAGIAPPAATAIADWREGELRVWLPDSRPGALRAELAKLLDIAETAVTLVCWHEGADMVDMAGGAAGASVSHHAAADAALLAQAVGGPVLVRFDAAAFDDAAGWIETRIASATNGGDPAGNVVAISAYQVTATPMPVESRPLASLQTGTPSALSDIRVDDDAALVPPYWIDHLEAVSTDTAHPTAALAVNPLAGAVAQVFARESHLDEAAALAGVDPVALRLNHLQDERGAALVRQVALQAAWQTPALRAATRDASAGVRRGRGFAYASVLDADGEQPMQSWAAWVADVEVDAFSGEVSVTRVTLGHDSGESTPSPPSRGGRAPAPALEHDIAEATRRLTAPAPSFDSWHVAPDAATALPATVGTLPPEVRVVGGLTTTAGLRGSAAATLPAAAAIANAIFDATGVRLREPPFSGERVRLALAGECAEDRPARRKRNWLLAAGAAIAGLCATVMPWRSAIAPVAPPEPGFYSAATIERGRLVAAAGDCAVCHTAPNGARNAGGLPLETPFGTIYSTNITPDVDTGIGNWSYAAFERAMREGIHRDGRRLYPAFPYTAFAKISDGDMRALYAYLMSAEPVLSQAPETALAFPFNLRPLMAGWNLLFHRNEPFQPDPSRSLQWNRGAYLAEGLGHCSACHSPRNAFGAEKGGRAYLTGGEAEGWEAPALTALSRSPIPWTEEDLFQYLRTGYSARHGAAAGPMAPVVEELAQLPESDVRAIAHYVASFNAPPPDAAALDRQARALEQRSATLARTMTGPADRLYQSACAVCHQSDQGVPMFGVKPSLALNTNLHGDKPDNVIQAVLKGIPAPPSNALGEMPGFADSFDDKQVAELVHYLRARFAPDKPAWQGVDQAVARIRGSASAAGHGAQ
;
A
#
# COMPACT_ATOMS: atom_id res chain seq x y z
N MET A 1 -9.07 -20.46 85.60
CA MET A 1 -9.92 -19.98 84.49
C MET A 1 -9.20 -20.34 83.19
N ASN A 2 -8.84 -21.62 83.01
CA ASN A 2 -9.66 -22.73 82.48
C ASN A 2 -9.74 -22.68 80.94
N ASP A 3 -9.42 -23.67 80.10
CA ASP A 3 -8.70 -24.97 80.14
C ASP A 3 -8.38 -25.33 78.66
N LEU A 4 -7.38 -26.12 78.23
CA LEU A 4 -6.22 -26.77 78.86
C LEU A 4 -5.13 -27.00 77.77
N ALA A 5 -3.92 -27.47 78.13
CA ALA A 5 -2.82 -27.71 77.17
C ALA A 5 -2.83 -29.10 76.49
N LYS A 6 -2.24 -29.24 75.29
CA LYS A 6 -1.26 -30.32 74.89
C LYS A 6 -0.86 -30.36 73.38
N VAL A 7 0.41 -29.98 73.10
CA VAL A 7 1.47 -30.64 72.23
C VAL A 7 1.16 -31.09 70.76
N PRO A 8 2.12 -31.57 69.89
CA PRO A 8 2.49 -30.77 68.70
C PRO A 8 2.58 -31.50 67.33
N GLY A 9 2.65 -30.71 66.24
CA GLY A 9 3.62 -30.92 65.15
C GLY A 9 3.26 -31.81 63.93
N SER A 10 3.92 -31.48 62.81
CA SER A 10 4.04 -32.20 61.52
C SER A 10 2.85 -32.19 60.53
N GLY A 11 3.18 -32.03 59.24
CA GLY A 11 2.29 -32.29 58.10
C GLY A 11 1.89 -31.05 57.30
N GLU A 12 2.59 -30.77 56.19
CA GLU A 12 1.99 -30.04 55.06
C GLU A 12 0.81 -30.85 54.50
N LEU A 13 -0.27 -30.18 54.06
CA LEU A 13 -1.00 -30.51 52.81
C LEU A 13 -2.20 -29.58 52.55
N SER A 14 -2.29 -29.14 51.28
CA SER A 14 -3.47 -28.66 50.54
C SER A 14 -4.33 -27.51 51.10
N GLU A 15 -4.21 -26.33 50.49
CA GLU A 15 -5.31 -25.36 50.40
C GLU A 15 -6.47 -25.94 49.56
N GLY A 16 -7.70 -25.84 50.08
CA GLY A 16 -8.90 -26.34 49.43
C GLY A 16 -9.63 -25.30 48.59
N ALA A 17 -9.64 -25.52 47.26
CA ALA A 17 -10.71 -25.19 46.32
C ALA A 17 -11.40 -23.81 46.41
N ALA A 18 -10.85 -22.82 45.70
CA ALA A 18 -11.67 -21.77 45.09
C ALA A 18 -12.16 -22.26 43.71
N VAL A 19 -13.48 -22.33 43.49
CA VAL A 19 -14.06 -22.74 42.19
C VAL A 19 -14.08 -21.55 41.23
N THR A 20 -12.94 -21.27 40.61
CA THR A 20 -12.89 -20.52 39.35
C THR A 20 -13.36 -21.45 38.23
N MET A 21 -14.37 -21.05 37.46
CA MET A 21 -14.66 -21.69 36.16
C MET A 21 -13.54 -21.27 35.18
N PRO A 22 -12.68 -22.18 34.72
CA PRO A 22 -11.61 -21.80 33.81
C PRO A 22 -12.19 -21.59 32.41
N VAL A 23 -11.83 -20.48 31.76
CA VAL A 23 -11.95 -20.33 30.31
C VAL A 23 -11.11 -21.46 29.70
N ARG A 24 -11.76 -22.42 29.03
CA ARG A 24 -11.04 -23.55 28.43
C ARG A 24 -10.19 -23.02 27.25
N PRO A 25 -8.86 -23.22 27.27
CA PRO A 25 -8.03 -22.84 26.13
C PRO A 25 -8.47 -23.60 24.87
N PRO A 26 -8.12 -23.12 23.66
CA PRO A 26 -8.28 -23.90 22.45
C PRO A 26 -7.55 -25.25 22.54
N PRO A 27 -7.89 -26.23 21.68
CA PRO A 27 -7.16 -27.49 21.59
C PRO A 27 -5.66 -27.25 21.35
N ALA A 28 -4.81 -28.21 21.71
CA ALA A 28 -3.37 -28.08 21.46
C ALA A 28 -3.09 -27.88 19.96
N ARG A 29 -2.11 -27.02 19.62
CA ARG A 29 -1.86 -26.55 18.24
C ARG A 29 -1.59 -27.67 17.25
N GLU A 30 -1.05 -28.80 17.72
CA GLU A 30 -0.77 -30.00 16.94
C GLU A 30 -2.04 -30.74 16.47
N GLN A 31 -3.21 -30.38 17.02
CA GLN A 31 -4.51 -30.94 16.63
C GLN A 31 -5.21 -30.10 15.55
N TRP A 32 -4.77 -28.86 15.31
CA TRP A 32 -5.47 -27.94 14.41
C TRP A 32 -5.26 -28.33 12.95
N LEU A 33 -6.34 -28.19 12.18
CA LEU A 33 -6.29 -28.11 10.72
C LEU A 33 -6.46 -26.64 10.30
N PHE A 34 -6.03 -26.32 9.08
CA PHE A 34 -6.06 -24.97 8.52
C PHE A 34 -7.01 -24.93 7.34
N GLY A 35 -7.95 -23.99 7.38
CA GLY A 35 -8.97 -23.81 6.36
C GLY A 35 -8.74 -22.56 5.52
N GLU A 36 -8.73 -22.72 4.20
CA GLU A 36 -8.63 -21.63 3.22
C GLU A 36 -9.93 -21.57 2.39
N VAL A 37 -10.59 -20.41 2.35
CA VAL A 37 -11.90 -20.22 1.69
C VAL A 37 -11.74 -19.42 0.40
N VAL A 38 -12.13 -20.02 -0.72
CA VAL A 38 -11.99 -19.40 -2.05
C VAL A 38 -13.21 -18.57 -2.40
N ARG A 39 -12.98 -17.30 -2.70
CA ARG A 39 -14.04 -16.30 -2.95
C ARG A 39 -13.92 -15.66 -4.33
N PRO A 40 -15.05 -15.22 -4.92
CA PRO A 40 -15.02 -14.46 -6.17
C PRO A 40 -14.45 -13.06 -5.96
N ARG A 41 -13.61 -12.58 -6.89
CA ARG A 41 -13.08 -11.20 -6.94
C ARG A 41 -14.11 -10.19 -7.50
N GLY A 42 -15.39 -10.38 -7.22
CA GLY A 42 -16.49 -9.63 -7.83
C GLY A 42 -17.71 -9.54 -6.90
N PRO A 43 -18.83 -8.94 -7.36
CA PRO A 43 -20.00 -8.74 -6.52
C PRO A 43 -20.58 -10.06 -6.00
N LEU A 44 -21.14 -10.05 -4.79
CA LEU A 44 -21.60 -11.22 -4.03
C LEU A 44 -22.69 -12.06 -4.74
N GLY A 45 -23.29 -11.55 -5.81
CA GLY A 45 -24.33 -12.23 -6.60
C GLY A 45 -23.83 -13.26 -7.63
N VAL A 46 -22.52 -13.44 -7.82
CA VAL A 46 -22.01 -14.47 -8.75
C VAL A 46 -22.25 -15.89 -8.23
N ARG A 47 -22.39 -16.86 -9.14
CA ARG A 47 -22.62 -18.27 -8.82
C ARG A 47 -21.42 -19.13 -9.18
N LEU A 48 -21.04 -20.05 -8.30
CA LEU A 48 -20.04 -21.08 -8.62
C LEU A 48 -20.61 -22.02 -9.69
N ARG A 49 -19.91 -22.19 -10.81
CA ARG A 49 -20.33 -23.07 -11.93
C ARG A 49 -19.57 -24.38 -11.97
N ALA A 50 -18.26 -24.35 -11.74
CA ALA A 50 -17.39 -25.52 -11.74
C ALA A 50 -16.14 -25.25 -10.88
N PHE A 51 -15.48 -26.32 -10.43
CA PHE A 51 -14.19 -26.31 -9.75
C PHE A 51 -13.55 -27.70 -9.87
N ASP A 52 -12.22 -27.76 -9.75
CA ASP A 52 -11.44 -29.00 -9.83
C ASP A 52 -11.17 -29.57 -8.43
N ALA A 53 -12.11 -30.39 -7.96
CA ALA A 53 -12.02 -31.04 -6.64
C ALA A 53 -10.91 -32.11 -6.58
N GLU A 54 -10.49 -32.67 -7.71
CA GLU A 54 -9.47 -33.72 -7.75
C GLU A 54 -8.07 -33.12 -7.69
N ALA A 55 -7.81 -32.04 -8.43
CA ALA A 55 -6.56 -31.31 -8.33
C ALA A 55 -6.29 -30.79 -6.90
N ALA A 56 -7.32 -30.28 -6.22
CA ALA A 56 -7.20 -29.84 -4.83
C ALA A 56 -6.91 -30.98 -3.85
N ARG A 57 -7.52 -32.16 -4.02
CA ARG A 57 -7.23 -33.35 -3.19
C ARG A 57 -5.87 -34.00 -3.51
N ALA A 58 -5.29 -33.71 -4.68
CA ALA A 58 -3.96 -34.19 -5.05
C ALA A 58 -2.81 -33.36 -4.41
N VAL A 59 -3.12 -32.22 -3.78
CA VAL A 59 -2.14 -31.44 -3.01
C VAL A 59 -1.83 -32.17 -1.69
N PRO A 60 -0.54 -32.31 -1.29
CA PRO A 60 -0.16 -32.99 -0.05
C PRO A 60 -0.86 -32.42 1.19
N ASP A 61 -1.16 -33.29 2.15
CA ASP A 61 -1.78 -32.95 3.45
C ASP A 61 -3.13 -32.22 3.41
N VAL A 62 -3.77 -32.11 2.24
CA VAL A 62 -5.19 -31.73 2.13
C VAL A 62 -6.06 -32.86 2.72
N VAL A 63 -6.85 -32.50 3.71
CA VAL A 63 -7.75 -33.39 4.45
C VAL A 63 -9.15 -33.39 3.82
N ALA A 64 -9.64 -32.23 3.40
CA ALA A 64 -10.98 -32.10 2.81
C ALA A 64 -11.07 -30.95 1.80
N VAL A 65 -12.02 -31.10 0.86
CA VAL A 65 -12.51 -30.03 -0.02
C VAL A 65 -14.00 -29.88 0.29
N VAL A 66 -14.41 -28.67 0.71
CA VAL A 66 -15.77 -28.38 1.16
C VAL A 66 -16.45 -27.46 0.14
N ALA A 67 -17.61 -27.87 -0.36
CA ALA A 67 -18.40 -27.08 -1.31
C ALA A 67 -19.89 -27.15 -0.94
N ARG A 68 -20.52 -25.99 -0.66
CA ARG A 68 -21.94 -25.88 -0.28
C ARG A 68 -22.53 -24.61 -0.89
N GLY A 69 -23.31 -24.75 -1.97
CA GLY A 69 -23.81 -23.61 -2.74
C GLY A 69 -22.67 -22.86 -3.42
N ASN A 70 -22.49 -21.59 -3.07
CA ASN A 70 -21.36 -20.76 -3.49
C ASN A 70 -20.17 -20.81 -2.51
N PHE A 71 -20.30 -21.45 -1.35
CA PHE A 71 -19.19 -21.62 -0.41
C PHE A 71 -18.26 -22.71 -0.93
N LEU A 72 -16.96 -22.40 -1.01
CA LEU A 72 -15.93 -23.31 -1.53
C LEU A 72 -14.62 -23.12 -0.75
N ALA A 73 -14.05 -24.19 -0.24
CA ALA A 73 -12.88 -24.14 0.64
C ALA A 73 -12.07 -25.44 0.65
N VAL A 74 -10.85 -25.37 1.16
CA VAL A 74 -9.94 -26.51 1.39
C VAL A 74 -9.49 -26.52 2.85
N VAL A 75 -9.39 -27.72 3.43
CA VAL A 75 -8.85 -27.94 4.77
C VAL A 75 -7.60 -28.81 4.67
N ALA A 76 -6.49 -28.40 5.27
CA ALA A 76 -5.21 -29.12 5.25
C ALA A 76 -4.50 -29.13 6.61
N ARG A 77 -3.41 -29.88 6.75
CA ARG A 77 -2.60 -29.93 7.99
C ARG A 77 -1.66 -28.74 8.18
N SER A 78 -1.46 -27.90 7.16
CA SER A 78 -0.69 -26.65 7.28
C SER A 78 -1.34 -25.52 6.46
N PRO A 79 -1.10 -24.25 6.79
CA PRO A 79 -1.63 -23.10 6.04
C PRO A 79 -1.21 -23.12 4.57
N GLU A 80 0.04 -23.48 4.28
CA GLU A 80 0.63 -23.45 2.94
C GLU A 80 -0.04 -24.48 2.02
N GLN A 81 -0.38 -25.66 2.55
CA GLN A 81 -1.09 -26.70 1.80
C GLN A 81 -2.57 -26.38 1.63
N ALA A 82 -3.20 -25.70 2.61
CA ALA A 82 -4.56 -25.19 2.46
C ALA A 82 -4.63 -24.16 1.32
N ALA A 83 -3.70 -23.21 1.29
CA ALA A 83 -3.55 -22.23 0.22
C ALA A 83 -3.22 -22.86 -1.15
N ALA A 84 -2.32 -23.84 -1.20
CA ALA A 84 -1.99 -24.55 -2.44
C ALA A 84 -3.18 -25.37 -2.98
N GLY A 85 -3.92 -26.05 -2.11
CA GLY A 85 -5.15 -26.76 -2.47
C GLY A 85 -6.25 -25.81 -2.94
N ALA A 86 -6.42 -24.68 -2.26
CA ALA A 86 -7.36 -23.63 -2.64
C ALA A 86 -7.05 -23.05 -4.04
N ALA A 87 -5.78 -22.80 -4.35
CA ALA A 87 -5.35 -22.38 -5.68
C ALA A 87 -5.59 -23.47 -6.75
N ALA A 88 -5.44 -24.76 -6.39
CA ALA A 88 -5.68 -25.88 -7.28
C ALA A 88 -7.16 -26.08 -7.66
N LEU A 89 -8.12 -25.59 -6.86
CA LEU A 89 -9.56 -25.69 -7.14
C LEU A 89 -10.00 -24.99 -8.44
N ARG A 90 -9.27 -23.98 -8.93
CA ARG A 90 -9.55 -23.27 -10.20
C ARG A 90 -11.05 -22.96 -10.45
N PRO A 91 -11.75 -22.30 -9.51
CA PRO A 91 -13.19 -22.13 -9.60
C PRO A 91 -13.61 -21.24 -10.78
N VAL A 92 -14.56 -21.73 -11.56
CA VAL A 92 -15.26 -20.98 -12.60
C VAL A 92 -16.51 -20.38 -11.99
N TRP A 93 -16.48 -19.07 -11.76
CA TRP A 93 -17.65 -18.29 -11.36
C TRP A 93 -18.46 -17.88 -12.60
N SER A 94 -19.76 -17.64 -12.45
CA SER A 94 -20.55 -16.97 -13.48
C SER A 94 -20.08 -15.53 -13.67
N ASP A 95 -20.11 -15.03 -14.89
CA ASP A 95 -20.01 -13.59 -15.15
C ASP A 95 -20.98 -12.82 -14.22
N ALA A 96 -20.48 -11.80 -13.52
CA ALA A 96 -21.34 -10.83 -12.87
C ALA A 96 -22.21 -10.18 -13.96
N GLY A 97 -23.53 -10.38 -13.87
CA GLY A 97 -24.46 -10.25 -15.00
C GLY A 97 -24.21 -9.06 -15.91
N GLY A 98 -23.60 -9.31 -17.07
CA GLY A 98 -23.23 -8.27 -18.02
C GLY A 98 -24.47 -7.49 -18.48
N ARG A 99 -24.54 -6.19 -18.14
CA ARG A 99 -25.58 -5.25 -18.61
C ARG A 99 -27.04 -5.58 -18.24
N ALA A 100 -27.27 -6.36 -17.19
CA ALA A 100 -28.56 -6.41 -16.50
C ALA A 100 -28.35 -6.02 -15.02
N ASP A 101 -29.02 -5.03 -14.44
CA ASP A 101 -30.35 -4.55 -14.81
C ASP A 101 -30.53 -3.02 -14.61
N GLN A 102 -30.42 -2.25 -15.70
CA GLN A 102 -30.80 -0.82 -15.72
C GLN A 102 -32.33 -0.60 -15.67
N ARG A 103 -33.14 -1.67 -15.52
CA ARG A 103 -34.60 -1.60 -15.41
C ARG A 103 -35.13 -1.93 -14.00
N VAL A 104 -34.27 -2.21 -13.02
CA VAL A 104 -34.71 -2.15 -11.60
C VAL A 104 -35.11 -0.69 -11.32
N PRO A 105 -36.39 -0.40 -11.02
CA PRO A 105 -36.81 0.97 -10.78
C PRO A 105 -36.19 1.45 -9.47
N ARG A 106 -35.29 2.43 -9.56
CA ARG A 106 -34.70 3.10 -8.39
C ARG A 106 -35.83 3.67 -7.53
N ARG A 107 -36.16 3.07 -6.38
CA ARG A 107 -37.15 3.64 -5.48
C ARG A 107 -36.47 4.69 -4.60
N ARG A 108 -37.12 5.85 -4.49
CA ARG A 108 -36.79 6.90 -3.54
C ARG A 108 -37.50 6.56 -2.23
N ARG A 109 -36.76 6.19 -1.19
CA ARG A 109 -37.27 5.97 0.18
C ARG A 109 -37.11 7.27 0.96
N ILE A 110 -38.22 7.82 1.47
CA ILE A 110 -38.16 8.89 2.47
C ILE A 110 -38.02 8.21 3.83
N VAL A 111 -37.01 8.63 4.59
CA VAL A 111 -36.60 8.05 5.87
C VAL A 111 -37.23 8.82 7.00
N ALA A 112 -36.99 10.14 7.00
CA ALA A 112 -37.60 11.10 7.89
C ALA A 112 -38.06 12.32 7.08
N SER A 113 -39.19 12.90 7.46
CA SER A 113 -39.69 14.14 6.88
C SER A 113 -40.45 14.93 7.95
N HIS A 114 -40.11 16.20 8.09
CA HIS A 114 -40.73 17.14 9.01
C HIS A 114 -40.81 18.52 8.32
N GLY A 115 -41.97 19.18 8.37
CA GLY A 115 -42.19 20.42 7.64
C GLY A 115 -42.09 20.25 6.10
N ASP A 116 -41.67 21.30 5.41
CA ASP A 116 -41.43 21.29 3.95
C ASP A 116 -40.01 21.81 3.64
N ALA A 117 -39.04 20.90 3.68
CA ALA A 117 -37.64 21.21 3.39
C ALA A 117 -37.44 21.75 1.97
N ALA A 118 -38.20 21.27 0.99
CA ALA A 118 -38.03 21.65 -0.41
C ALA A 118 -38.45 23.11 -0.64
N SER A 119 -39.64 23.51 -0.15
CA SER A 119 -40.11 24.89 -0.24
C SER A 119 -39.26 25.84 0.59
N ALA A 120 -38.83 25.42 1.79
CA ALA A 120 -38.00 26.25 2.65
C ALA A 120 -36.58 26.48 2.07
N LEU A 121 -35.94 25.44 1.50
CA LEU A 121 -34.67 25.58 0.78
C LEU A 121 -34.78 26.46 -0.47
N ALA A 122 -35.94 26.46 -1.15
CA ALA A 122 -36.18 27.29 -2.31
C ALA A 122 -36.46 28.77 -1.96
N ALA A 123 -37.03 29.04 -0.78
CA ALA A 123 -37.32 30.39 -0.30
C ALA A 123 -36.17 31.06 0.47
N ALA A 124 -35.14 30.30 0.87
CA ALA A 124 -34.07 30.78 1.73
C ALA A 124 -33.11 31.76 1.03
N PRO A 125 -32.73 32.88 1.67
CA PRO A 125 -31.77 33.84 1.11
C PRO A 125 -30.31 33.36 1.19
N SER A 126 -30.02 32.42 2.09
CA SER A 126 -28.71 31.80 2.28
C SER A 126 -28.87 30.28 2.24
N ARG A 127 -28.28 29.64 1.21
CA ARG A 127 -28.34 28.20 0.97
C ARG A 127 -26.94 27.66 0.69
N LEU A 128 -26.61 26.54 1.33
CA LEU A 128 -25.43 25.73 1.05
C LEU A 128 -25.89 24.38 0.50
N GLU A 129 -25.38 23.97 -0.65
CA GLU A 129 -25.56 22.61 -1.19
C GLU A 129 -24.19 22.03 -1.54
N GLN A 130 -23.88 20.85 -1.00
CA GLN A 130 -22.60 20.18 -1.20
C GLN A 130 -22.80 18.66 -1.38
N THR A 131 -21.82 18.03 -2.02
CA THR A 131 -21.72 16.57 -2.12
C THR A 131 -20.42 16.13 -1.47
N TYR A 132 -20.53 15.14 -0.58
CA TYR A 132 -19.44 14.52 0.15
C TYR A 132 -19.29 13.08 -0.33
N ARG A 133 -18.05 12.58 -0.43
CA ARG A 133 -17.78 11.24 -0.94
C ARG A 133 -16.87 10.51 0.04
N TRP A 134 -17.22 9.27 0.38
CA TRP A 134 -16.41 8.39 1.20
C TRP A 134 -15.88 7.24 0.32
N PRO A 135 -14.56 6.98 0.27
CA PRO A 135 -14.01 5.92 -0.57
C PRO A 135 -14.42 4.53 -0.05
N LEU A 136 -14.58 3.56 -0.94
CA LEU A 136 -14.62 2.13 -0.58
C LEU A 136 -13.22 1.47 -0.60
N ALA A 137 -12.18 2.30 -0.74
CA ALA A 137 -10.78 1.92 -0.71
C ALA A 137 -10.19 2.17 0.69
N GLY A 138 -9.43 1.21 1.22
CA GLY A 138 -8.84 1.28 2.56
C GLY A 138 -9.87 1.26 3.70
N ILE A 139 -11.13 0.93 3.43
CA ILE A 139 -12.16 0.75 4.47
C ILE A 139 -12.21 -0.68 5.00
N ALA A 140 -11.54 -1.62 4.34
CA ALA A 140 -11.45 -2.98 4.81
C ALA A 140 -10.83 -3.02 6.23
N PRO A 141 -11.53 -3.59 7.23
CA PRO A 141 -10.94 -3.87 8.54
C PRO A 141 -9.75 -4.85 8.41
N PRO A 142 -8.89 -4.99 9.45
CA PRO A 142 -7.80 -5.96 9.44
C PRO A 142 -8.33 -7.41 9.29
N ALA A 143 -7.43 -8.33 8.96
CA ALA A 143 -7.78 -9.75 8.89
C ALA A 143 -7.97 -10.34 10.29
N ALA A 144 -9.06 -11.08 10.49
CA ALA A 144 -9.38 -11.74 11.76
C ALA A 144 -9.20 -13.26 11.66
N THR A 145 -8.91 -13.91 12.79
CA THR A 145 -8.73 -15.38 12.86
C THR A 145 -9.76 -15.98 13.81
N ALA A 146 -10.33 -17.14 13.49
CA ALA A 146 -11.17 -17.91 14.39
C ALA A 146 -10.80 -19.40 14.37
N ILE A 147 -11.03 -20.08 15.49
CA ILE A 147 -10.89 -21.54 15.61
C ILE A 147 -12.27 -22.12 15.93
N ALA A 148 -12.70 -23.15 15.21
CA ALA A 148 -13.91 -23.91 15.53
C ALA A 148 -13.57 -25.39 15.73
N ASP A 149 -14.04 -26.00 16.82
CA ASP A 149 -13.98 -27.45 17.08
C ASP A 149 -15.40 -28.01 17.07
N TRP A 150 -15.60 -29.10 16.33
CA TRP A 150 -16.89 -29.77 16.16
C TRP A 150 -16.79 -31.21 16.64
N ARG A 151 -17.59 -31.58 17.65
CA ARG A 151 -17.61 -32.93 18.22
C ARG A 151 -19.02 -33.32 18.64
N GLU A 152 -19.45 -34.52 18.26
CA GLU A 152 -20.69 -35.16 18.73
C GLU A 152 -21.99 -34.34 18.54
N GLY A 153 -21.99 -33.35 17.63
CA GLY A 153 -23.11 -32.44 17.38
C GLY A 153 -23.03 -31.10 18.11
N GLU A 154 -22.00 -30.88 18.93
CA GLU A 154 -21.68 -29.58 19.56
C GLU A 154 -20.62 -28.83 18.75
N LEU A 155 -20.80 -27.50 18.67
CA LEU A 155 -19.84 -26.56 18.11
C LEU A 155 -19.23 -25.73 19.24
N ARG A 156 -17.89 -25.67 19.33
CA ARG A 156 -17.18 -24.65 20.12
C ARG A 156 -16.36 -23.77 19.21
N VAL A 157 -16.60 -22.47 19.23
CA VAL A 157 -15.82 -21.48 18.48
C VAL A 157 -15.07 -20.58 19.45
N TRP A 158 -13.82 -20.29 19.12
CA TRP A 158 -13.00 -19.28 19.77
C TRP A 158 -12.64 -18.19 18.76
N LEU A 159 -12.67 -16.94 19.20
CA LEU A 159 -12.52 -15.75 18.35
C LEU A 159 -12.00 -14.54 19.14
N PRO A 160 -11.25 -13.61 18.50
CA PRO A 160 -10.77 -12.35 19.08
C PRO A 160 -11.89 -11.31 19.08
N ASP A 161 -13.00 -11.63 19.75
CA ASP A 161 -14.15 -10.74 19.92
C ASP A 161 -14.43 -10.55 21.40
N SER A 162 -14.96 -9.39 21.80
CA SER A 162 -15.36 -9.13 23.18
C SER A 162 -16.84 -9.41 23.46
N ARG A 163 -17.70 -9.40 22.44
CA ARG A 163 -19.16 -9.51 22.54
C ARG A 163 -19.77 -10.08 21.25
N PRO A 164 -19.87 -11.42 21.09
CA PRO A 164 -20.25 -12.04 19.81
C PRO A 164 -21.76 -11.93 19.46
N GLY A 165 -22.53 -11.08 20.14
CA GLY A 165 -23.92 -10.74 19.83
C GLY A 165 -24.80 -11.89 19.33
N ALA A 166 -25.43 -11.69 18.18
CA ALA A 166 -26.32 -12.67 17.52
C ALA A 166 -25.59 -13.84 16.83
N LEU A 167 -24.25 -13.87 16.82
CA LEU A 167 -23.46 -14.89 16.09
C LEU A 167 -23.85 -16.31 16.50
N ARG A 168 -24.17 -16.55 17.78
CA ARG A 168 -24.56 -17.89 18.27
C ARG A 168 -25.78 -18.44 17.53
N ALA A 169 -26.80 -17.60 17.30
CA ALA A 169 -28.01 -17.97 16.58
C ALA A 169 -27.73 -18.16 15.09
N GLU A 170 -26.94 -17.28 14.47
CA GLU A 170 -26.53 -17.38 13.06
C GLU A 170 -25.72 -18.66 12.78
N LEU A 171 -24.76 -19.02 13.64
CA LEU A 171 -23.98 -20.26 13.52
C LEU A 171 -24.86 -21.50 13.73
N ALA A 172 -25.76 -21.47 14.70
CA ALA A 172 -26.72 -22.56 14.92
C ALA A 172 -27.61 -22.77 13.68
N LYS A 173 -28.04 -21.68 13.04
CA LYS A 173 -28.83 -21.70 11.81
C LYS A 173 -28.04 -22.15 10.58
N LEU A 174 -26.75 -21.78 10.49
CA LEU A 174 -25.84 -22.19 9.42
C LEU A 174 -25.55 -23.69 9.43
N LEU A 175 -25.38 -24.27 10.63
CA LEU A 175 -25.09 -25.69 10.84
C LEU A 175 -26.35 -26.57 11.01
N ASP A 176 -27.55 -25.96 11.07
CA ASP A 176 -28.85 -26.60 11.34
C ASP A 176 -28.92 -27.37 12.67
N ILE A 177 -28.49 -26.70 13.75
CA ILE A 177 -28.46 -27.24 15.12
C ILE A 177 -29.21 -26.35 16.11
N ALA A 178 -29.43 -26.87 17.33
CA ALA A 178 -29.97 -26.08 18.43
C ALA A 178 -28.95 -25.02 18.90
N GLU A 179 -29.40 -23.81 19.22
CA GLU A 179 -28.54 -22.71 19.69
C GLU A 179 -27.75 -23.07 20.96
N THR A 180 -28.34 -23.90 21.83
CA THR A 180 -27.68 -24.43 23.04
C THR A 180 -26.49 -25.34 22.76
N ALA A 181 -26.33 -25.86 21.55
CA ALA A 181 -25.19 -26.67 21.13
C ALA A 181 -24.01 -25.83 20.59
N VAL A 182 -24.13 -24.48 20.58
CA VAL A 182 -23.06 -23.56 20.18
C VAL A 182 -22.47 -22.87 21.40
N THR A 183 -21.19 -23.14 21.68
CA THR A 183 -20.40 -22.43 22.70
C THR A 183 -19.44 -21.44 22.02
N LEU A 184 -19.50 -20.16 22.41
CA LEU A 184 -18.54 -19.14 21.95
C LEU A 184 -17.57 -18.79 23.08
N VAL A 185 -16.28 -18.70 22.76
CA VAL A 185 -15.18 -18.45 23.71
C VAL A 185 -14.30 -17.30 23.22
N CYS A 186 -14.60 -16.11 23.71
CA CYS A 186 -13.84 -14.89 23.46
C CYS A 186 -12.44 -14.94 24.09
N TRP A 187 -11.38 -14.70 23.31
CA TRP A 187 -10.00 -14.52 23.82
C TRP A 187 -9.41 -13.17 23.41
N HIS A 188 -8.26 -12.83 23.98
CA HIS A 188 -7.44 -11.70 23.56
C HIS A 188 -5.96 -12.12 23.63
N GLU A 189 -5.26 -12.19 22.48
CA GLU A 189 -3.79 -12.38 22.42
C GLU A 189 -3.10 -11.11 21.91
N GLY A 190 -1.89 -10.85 22.40
CA GLY A 190 -1.19 -9.57 22.21
C GLY A 190 -0.82 -9.20 20.77
N ALA A 191 -0.88 -10.15 19.83
CA ALA A 191 -0.61 -9.92 18.41
C ALA A 191 -1.88 -9.63 17.58
N ASP A 192 -3.04 -10.13 18.03
CA ASP A 192 -4.35 -9.91 17.39
C ASP A 192 -5.03 -8.60 17.87
N MET A 193 -4.32 -7.78 18.66
CA MET A 193 -4.80 -6.54 19.29
C MET A 193 -5.17 -5.40 18.32
N VAL A 194 -5.23 -5.66 17.01
CA VAL A 194 -5.63 -4.70 15.96
C VAL A 194 -7.16 -4.69 15.75
N ASP A 195 -7.86 -5.72 16.26
CA ASP A 195 -9.31 -5.88 16.13
C ASP A 195 -10.10 -5.17 17.26
N MET A 196 -10.20 -3.83 17.18
CA MET A 196 -11.15 -3.03 17.97
C MET A 196 -11.79 -1.88 17.16
N ALA A 197 -12.42 -2.20 16.03
CA ALA A 197 -13.27 -1.25 15.29
C ALA A 197 -14.38 -1.96 14.48
N GLY A 198 -15.48 -2.34 15.14
CA GLY A 198 -16.53 -3.16 14.51
C GLY A 198 -17.93 -3.14 15.11
N GLY A 199 -18.26 -2.16 15.95
CA GLY A 199 -19.56 -2.07 16.64
C GLY A 199 -20.70 -1.50 15.80
N ALA A 200 -21.34 -2.35 15.00
CA ALA A 200 -22.67 -2.14 14.44
C ALA A 200 -23.34 -3.51 14.26
N ALA A 201 -24.67 -3.54 14.10
CA ALA A 201 -25.51 -4.75 14.01
C ALA A 201 -25.23 -5.72 12.82
N GLY A 202 -24.14 -5.52 12.09
CA GLY A 202 -23.68 -6.37 11.00
C GLY A 202 -22.81 -7.54 11.47
N ALA A 203 -22.45 -8.44 10.55
CA ALA A 203 -21.40 -9.41 10.83
C ALA A 203 -20.01 -8.74 10.76
N SER A 204 -19.22 -8.85 11.83
CA SER A 204 -17.82 -8.41 11.87
C SER A 204 -16.89 -9.38 11.13
N VAL A 205 -15.61 -9.01 10.98
CA VAL A 205 -14.58 -9.90 10.39
C VAL A 205 -14.41 -11.18 11.19
N SER A 206 -14.42 -11.08 12.52
CA SER A 206 -14.37 -12.22 13.44
C SER A 206 -15.60 -13.14 13.26
N HIS A 207 -16.79 -12.57 13.02
CA HIS A 207 -18.01 -13.31 12.72
C HIS A 207 -17.93 -14.05 11.38
N HIS A 208 -17.29 -13.46 10.36
CA HIS A 208 -17.04 -14.15 9.09
C HIS A 208 -16.06 -15.31 9.25
N ALA A 209 -14.91 -15.09 9.90
CA ALA A 209 -13.93 -16.14 10.19
C ALA A 209 -14.54 -17.29 11.00
N ALA A 210 -15.37 -16.97 12.01
CA ALA A 210 -16.07 -17.94 12.83
C ALA A 210 -17.04 -18.82 12.03
N ALA A 211 -17.79 -18.23 11.09
CA ALA A 211 -18.75 -18.95 10.26
C ALA A 211 -18.07 -19.85 9.21
N ASP A 212 -16.96 -19.39 8.63
CA ASP A 212 -16.10 -20.22 7.79
C ASP A 212 -15.57 -21.42 8.59
N ALA A 213 -14.91 -21.16 9.73
CA ALA A 213 -14.32 -22.18 10.57
C ALA A 213 -15.37 -23.22 11.02
N ALA A 214 -16.58 -22.78 11.39
CA ALA A 214 -17.67 -23.67 11.79
C ALA A 214 -18.11 -24.65 10.68
N LEU A 215 -18.24 -24.19 9.43
CA LEU A 215 -18.56 -25.07 8.29
C LEU A 215 -17.44 -26.08 8.03
N LEU A 216 -16.18 -25.67 8.14
CA LEU A 216 -15.03 -26.55 7.90
C LEU A 216 -14.84 -27.57 9.03
N ALA A 217 -14.99 -27.14 10.28
CA ALA A 217 -14.96 -28.01 11.46
C ALA A 217 -16.07 -29.09 11.39
N GLN A 218 -17.30 -28.70 11.03
CA GLN A 218 -18.40 -29.64 10.80
C GLN A 218 -18.07 -30.66 9.69
N ALA A 219 -17.40 -30.23 8.62
CA ALA A 219 -17.05 -31.10 7.50
C ALA A 219 -15.93 -32.11 7.80
N VAL A 220 -15.00 -31.79 8.72
CA VAL A 220 -13.84 -32.66 9.05
C VAL A 220 -13.94 -33.38 10.40
N GLY A 221 -14.83 -32.95 11.30
CA GLY A 221 -15.02 -33.58 12.61
C GLY A 221 -13.92 -33.27 13.63
N GLY A 222 -13.39 -32.05 13.63
CA GLY A 222 -12.32 -31.62 14.55
C GLY A 222 -11.99 -30.13 14.43
N PRO A 223 -10.93 -29.66 15.11
CA PRO A 223 -10.61 -28.23 15.19
C PRO A 223 -9.99 -27.69 13.90
N VAL A 224 -10.60 -26.63 13.34
CA VAL A 224 -10.12 -25.90 12.17
C VAL A 224 -9.91 -24.43 12.53
N LEU A 225 -8.73 -23.91 12.19
CA LEU A 225 -8.38 -22.50 12.21
C LEU A 225 -8.63 -21.89 10.81
N VAL A 226 -9.31 -20.75 10.75
CA VAL A 226 -9.49 -19.94 9.53
C VAL A 226 -9.08 -18.50 9.79
N ARG A 227 -8.30 -17.93 8.87
CA ARG A 227 -8.08 -16.49 8.77
C ARG A 227 -9.00 -15.92 7.69
N PHE A 228 -9.77 -14.90 8.02
CA PHE A 228 -10.56 -14.14 7.06
C PHE A 228 -9.81 -12.85 6.70
N ASP A 229 -9.46 -12.69 5.42
CA ASP A 229 -8.79 -11.49 4.92
C ASP A 229 -9.80 -10.54 4.27
N ALA A 230 -10.12 -9.43 4.95
CA ALA A 230 -11.07 -8.44 4.45
C ALA A 230 -10.48 -7.55 3.34
N ALA A 231 -9.16 -7.45 3.19
CA ALA A 231 -8.53 -6.65 2.13
C ALA A 231 -8.82 -7.22 0.73
N ALA A 232 -9.19 -8.50 0.63
CA ALA A 232 -9.61 -9.14 -0.61
C ALA A 232 -10.92 -8.56 -1.22
N PHE A 233 -11.66 -7.72 -0.47
CA PHE A 233 -12.91 -7.10 -0.90
C PHE A 233 -12.83 -5.58 -1.09
N ASP A 234 -11.65 -4.98 -0.91
CA ASP A 234 -11.45 -3.52 -1.00
C ASP A 234 -11.67 -3.02 -2.44
N ASP A 235 -12.44 -1.94 -2.61
CA ASP A 235 -12.81 -1.40 -3.93
C ASP A 235 -12.22 -0.01 -4.14
N ALA A 236 -11.06 0.03 -4.80
CA ALA A 236 -10.32 1.24 -5.13
C ALA A 236 -11.10 2.26 -5.99
N ALA A 237 -12.17 1.84 -6.69
CA ALA A 237 -12.96 2.70 -7.56
C ALA A 237 -14.33 3.10 -6.97
N GLY A 238 -14.75 2.45 -5.88
CA GLY A 238 -16.07 2.62 -5.27
C GLY A 238 -16.17 3.83 -4.33
N TRP A 239 -17.36 4.42 -4.23
CA TRP A 239 -17.65 5.58 -3.38
C TRP A 239 -19.05 5.50 -2.77
N ILE A 240 -19.20 5.94 -1.52
CA ILE A 240 -20.49 6.31 -0.92
C ILE A 240 -20.66 7.80 -1.14
N GLU A 241 -21.73 8.22 -1.82
CA GLU A 241 -22.02 9.64 -2.07
C GLU A 241 -23.19 10.12 -1.19
N THR A 242 -22.98 11.22 -0.48
CA THR A 242 -24.00 11.89 0.33
C THR A 242 -24.10 13.35 -0.10
N ARG A 243 -25.29 13.76 -0.55
CA ARG A 243 -25.59 15.16 -0.90
C ARG A 243 -26.41 15.79 0.21
N ILE A 244 -26.03 16.99 0.64
CA ILE A 244 -26.73 17.76 1.67
C ILE A 244 -27.00 19.17 1.14
N ALA A 245 -28.22 19.65 1.33
CA ALA A 245 -28.61 21.03 1.13
C ALA A 245 -29.19 21.60 2.43
N SER A 246 -28.74 22.78 2.86
CA SER A 246 -29.25 23.46 4.05
C SER A 246 -29.52 24.94 3.81
N ALA A 247 -30.51 25.49 4.52
CA ALA A 247 -30.80 26.91 4.59
C ALA A 247 -30.47 27.47 5.98
N THR A 248 -29.90 28.66 6.05
CA THR A 248 -29.72 29.41 7.30
C THR A 248 -30.60 30.66 7.30
N ASN A 249 -31.18 30.99 8.46
CA ASN A 249 -32.23 32.02 8.57
C ASN A 249 -31.71 33.45 8.37
N GLY A 250 -30.38 33.63 8.38
CA GLY A 250 -29.71 34.91 8.51
C GLY A 250 -29.80 35.45 9.94
N GLY A 251 -28.74 36.11 10.40
CA GLY A 251 -28.82 36.91 11.62
C GLY A 251 -29.59 38.19 11.33
N ASP A 252 -30.72 38.38 11.99
CA ASP A 252 -31.44 39.66 12.00
C ASP A 252 -30.58 40.73 12.69
N PRO A 253 -30.49 41.98 12.17
CA PRO A 253 -30.01 43.15 12.93
C PRO A 253 -30.56 43.28 14.36
N ALA A 254 -31.73 42.69 14.67
CA ALA A 254 -32.30 42.60 16.01
C ALA A 254 -31.60 41.60 16.97
N GLY A 255 -30.58 40.85 16.52
CA GLY A 255 -29.78 39.95 17.37
C GLY A 255 -30.29 38.52 17.46
N ASN A 256 -31.09 38.06 16.50
CA ASN A 256 -31.56 36.68 16.45
C ASN A 256 -30.41 35.70 16.17
N VAL A 257 -30.39 34.59 16.91
CA VAL A 257 -29.39 33.52 16.77
C VAL A 257 -29.51 32.86 15.38
N VAL A 258 -28.39 32.70 14.67
CA VAL A 258 -28.41 31.99 13.38
C VAL A 258 -28.69 30.51 13.61
N ALA A 259 -29.73 30.03 12.94
CA ALA A 259 -30.19 28.65 12.97
C ALA A 259 -30.36 28.13 11.54
N ILE A 260 -30.38 26.80 11.41
CA ILE A 260 -30.73 26.08 10.18
C ILE A 260 -32.26 25.93 10.14
N SER A 261 -32.92 26.57 9.17
CA SER A 261 -34.38 26.41 8.95
C SER A 261 -34.71 25.12 8.24
N ALA A 262 -33.90 24.77 7.24
CA ALA A 262 -34.16 23.65 6.37
C ALA A 262 -32.92 22.81 6.10
N TYR A 263 -33.12 21.50 6.01
CA TYR A 263 -32.08 20.51 5.76
C TYR A 263 -32.64 19.37 4.92
N GLN A 264 -32.03 19.11 3.77
CA GLN A 264 -32.35 17.99 2.90
C GLN A 264 -31.08 17.16 2.71
N VAL A 265 -31.15 15.86 3.00
CA VAL A 265 -30.05 14.92 2.75
C VAL A 265 -30.51 13.81 1.81
N THR A 266 -29.66 13.47 0.85
CA THR A 266 -29.85 12.34 -0.05
C THR A 266 -28.58 11.50 -0.08
N ALA A 267 -28.69 10.21 0.26
CA ALA A 267 -27.57 9.28 0.25
C ALA A 267 -27.89 8.00 -0.54
N THR A 268 -26.83 7.35 -1.03
CA THR A 268 -26.91 5.98 -1.54
C THR A 268 -27.22 5.02 -0.38
N PRO A 269 -28.20 4.10 -0.52
CA PRO A 269 -28.55 3.15 0.52
C PRO A 269 -27.45 2.13 0.73
N MET A 270 -27.29 1.75 2.00
CA MET A 270 -26.22 0.89 2.48
C MET A 270 -26.85 -0.37 3.07
N PRO A 271 -26.95 -1.48 2.31
CA PRO A 271 -27.45 -2.72 2.87
C PRO A 271 -26.43 -3.27 3.87
N VAL A 272 -26.72 -3.14 5.16
CA VAL A 272 -25.97 -3.80 6.23
C VAL A 272 -26.30 -5.29 6.17
N GLU A 273 -25.31 -6.13 5.82
CA GLU A 273 -25.49 -7.57 5.91
C GLU A 273 -25.26 -8.03 7.36
N SER A 274 -26.35 -8.38 8.05
CA SER A 274 -26.32 -8.91 9.42
C SER A 274 -25.79 -10.34 9.52
N ARG A 275 -25.65 -11.04 8.39
CA ARG A 275 -25.23 -12.44 8.33
C ARG A 275 -23.78 -12.59 7.88
N PRO A 276 -23.05 -13.60 8.39
CA PRO A 276 -21.74 -13.95 7.85
C PRO A 276 -21.80 -14.30 6.35
N LEU A 277 -20.74 -13.97 5.59
CA LEU A 277 -20.67 -14.29 4.15
C LEU A 277 -20.86 -15.78 3.85
N ALA A 278 -20.43 -16.67 4.75
CA ALA A 278 -20.68 -18.09 4.67
C ALA A 278 -22.19 -18.41 4.55
N SER A 279 -23.04 -17.79 5.38
CA SER A 279 -24.50 -17.95 5.34
C SER A 279 -25.11 -17.47 4.02
N LEU A 280 -24.63 -16.35 3.48
CA LEU A 280 -25.03 -15.90 2.14
C LEU A 280 -24.65 -16.92 1.06
N GLN A 281 -23.41 -17.42 1.11
CA GLN A 281 -22.85 -18.34 0.13
C GLN A 281 -23.54 -19.72 0.16
N THR A 282 -23.95 -20.21 1.33
CA THR A 282 -24.71 -21.46 1.48
C THR A 282 -26.21 -21.30 1.22
N GLY A 283 -26.72 -20.07 1.07
CA GLY A 283 -28.15 -19.77 0.92
C GLY A 283 -28.95 -19.89 2.23
N THR A 284 -28.30 -19.77 3.38
CA THR A 284 -28.92 -19.87 4.70
C THR A 284 -29.69 -18.57 5.03
N PRO A 285 -30.96 -18.65 5.44
CA PRO A 285 -31.72 -17.49 5.93
C PRO A 285 -31.19 -17.05 7.31
N SER A 286 -31.36 -15.77 7.65
CA SER A 286 -30.97 -15.26 8.98
C SER A 286 -31.69 -16.03 10.09
N ALA A 287 -31.00 -16.19 11.22
CA ALA A 287 -31.56 -16.66 12.47
C ALA A 287 -32.36 -15.55 13.18
N LEU A 288 -31.93 -14.30 13.00
CA LEU A 288 -32.71 -13.14 13.38
C LEU A 288 -33.89 -13.00 12.40
N SER A 289 -35.11 -12.83 12.93
CA SER A 289 -36.19 -12.19 12.15
C SER A 289 -35.76 -10.78 11.78
N ASP A 290 -36.40 -10.15 10.80
CA ASP A 290 -36.16 -8.75 10.38
C ASP A 290 -36.43 -7.74 11.52
N ILE A 291 -35.58 -7.74 12.57
CA ILE A 291 -35.23 -6.55 13.33
C ILE A 291 -34.47 -5.72 12.33
N ARG A 292 -35.26 -4.99 11.54
CA ARG A 292 -34.80 -3.94 10.65
C ARG A 292 -34.29 -2.83 11.56
N VAL A 293 -33.05 -3.01 12.02
CA VAL A 293 -32.18 -1.90 12.42
C VAL A 293 -32.31 -0.91 11.27
N ASP A 294 -32.83 0.27 11.57
CA ASP A 294 -33.22 1.19 10.51
C ASP A 294 -31.91 1.72 9.90
N ASP A 295 -31.49 1.14 8.77
CA ASP A 295 -30.15 1.37 8.17
C ASP A 295 -29.91 2.84 7.83
N ASP A 296 -30.99 3.59 7.64
CA ASP A 296 -30.97 5.03 7.40
C ASP A 296 -31.10 5.87 8.70
N ALA A 297 -31.13 5.27 9.91
CA ALA A 297 -31.23 6.03 11.17
C ALA A 297 -30.08 7.01 11.37
N ALA A 298 -28.86 6.65 10.94
CA ALA A 298 -27.70 7.53 10.96
C ALA A 298 -27.75 8.64 9.87
N LEU A 299 -28.64 8.52 8.88
CA LEU A 299 -28.92 9.54 7.86
C LEU A 299 -29.74 10.69 8.45
N VAL A 300 -30.60 10.40 9.43
CA VAL A 300 -31.35 11.40 10.18
C VAL A 300 -30.38 12.18 11.07
N PRO A 301 -30.31 13.52 10.98
CA PRO A 301 -29.44 14.30 11.84
C PRO A 301 -29.91 14.23 13.30
N PRO A 302 -29.02 14.15 14.31
CA PRO A 302 -29.37 14.22 15.74
C PRO A 302 -29.70 15.65 16.20
N TYR A 303 -30.16 16.49 15.28
CA TYR A 303 -30.39 17.92 15.44
C TYR A 303 -31.83 18.23 15.04
N TRP A 304 -32.55 18.96 15.89
CA TRP A 304 -33.91 19.42 15.58
C TRP A 304 -33.86 20.53 14.51
N ILE A 305 -34.53 20.30 13.39
CA ILE A 305 -34.59 21.23 12.25
C ILE A 305 -36.05 21.26 11.77
N ASP A 306 -36.64 22.46 11.74
CA ASP A 306 -38.08 22.64 11.51
C ASP A 306 -38.55 22.16 10.12
N HIS A 307 -37.65 22.15 9.14
CA HIS A 307 -37.92 21.65 7.78
C HIS A 307 -36.85 20.62 7.34
N LEU A 308 -37.09 19.34 7.64
CA LEU A 308 -36.18 18.22 7.39
C LEU A 308 -36.73 17.28 6.30
N GLU A 309 -35.90 16.86 5.34
CA GLU A 309 -36.17 15.67 4.51
C GLU A 309 -34.90 14.80 4.38
N ALA A 310 -34.97 13.55 4.85
CA ALA A 310 -33.92 12.55 4.70
C ALA A 310 -34.35 11.47 3.69
N VAL A 311 -33.51 11.25 2.67
CA VAL A 311 -33.86 10.44 1.49
C VAL A 311 -32.77 9.42 1.20
N SER A 312 -33.18 8.16 1.03
CA SER A 312 -32.34 7.04 0.61
C SER A 312 -32.75 6.59 -0.80
N THR A 313 -31.80 6.37 -1.72
CA THR A 313 -32.11 6.17 -3.16
C THR A 313 -31.55 4.87 -3.75
N ASP A 314 -32.39 3.86 -3.99
CA ASP A 314 -31.97 2.53 -4.45
C ASP A 314 -30.97 2.55 -5.63
N THR A 315 -29.80 1.93 -5.39
CA THR A 315 -28.85 1.50 -6.43
C THR A 315 -28.73 -0.03 -6.42
N ALA A 316 -28.09 -0.60 -7.44
CA ALA A 316 -27.95 -2.05 -7.60
C ALA A 316 -27.08 -2.71 -6.50
N HIS A 317 -27.07 -4.05 -6.50
CA HIS A 317 -26.52 -4.98 -5.50
C HIS A 317 -25.35 -4.50 -4.59
N PRO A 318 -25.31 -4.94 -3.31
CA PRO A 318 -24.22 -4.64 -2.38
C PRO A 318 -22.83 -4.88 -2.97
N THR A 319 -21.92 -3.91 -2.79
CA THR A 319 -20.48 -4.13 -2.98
C THR A 319 -19.95 -4.96 -1.80
N ALA A 320 -19.03 -5.88 -2.07
CA ALA A 320 -18.57 -6.82 -1.04
C ALA A 320 -17.85 -6.10 0.13
N ALA A 321 -17.15 -4.99 -0.14
CA ALA A 321 -16.54 -4.12 0.87
C ALA A 321 -17.51 -3.67 1.98
N LEU A 322 -18.79 -3.44 1.64
CA LEU A 322 -19.81 -2.96 2.58
C LEU A 322 -20.45 -4.09 3.39
N ALA A 323 -20.48 -5.31 2.85
CA ALA A 323 -20.93 -6.48 3.59
C ALA A 323 -19.94 -6.91 4.69
N VAL A 324 -18.65 -6.58 4.53
CA VAL A 324 -17.57 -6.89 5.50
C VAL A 324 -17.21 -5.71 6.41
N ASN A 325 -17.78 -4.53 6.20
CA ASN A 325 -17.66 -3.37 7.10
C ASN A 325 -19.02 -2.65 7.26
N PRO A 326 -19.85 -3.07 8.23
CA PRO A 326 -21.18 -2.49 8.43
C PRO A 326 -21.15 -1.03 8.91
N LEU A 327 -20.01 -0.53 9.40
CA LEU A 327 -19.87 0.83 9.91
C LEU A 327 -19.61 1.88 8.82
N ALA A 328 -19.15 1.48 7.64
CA ALA A 328 -18.73 2.40 6.58
C ALA A 328 -19.83 3.42 6.19
N GLY A 329 -21.10 2.98 6.19
CA GLY A 329 -22.25 3.86 5.94
C GLY A 329 -22.45 4.92 7.03
N ALA A 330 -22.43 4.53 8.31
CA ALA A 330 -22.58 5.45 9.44
C ALA A 330 -21.43 6.47 9.50
N VAL A 331 -20.19 6.02 9.26
CA VAL A 331 -19.01 6.89 9.19
C VAL A 331 -19.15 7.92 8.06
N ALA A 332 -19.54 7.48 6.85
CA ALA A 332 -19.73 8.37 5.71
C ALA A 332 -20.83 9.43 5.95
N GLN A 333 -21.94 9.04 6.57
CA GLN A 333 -23.06 9.93 6.90
C GLN A 333 -22.69 10.95 8.00
N VAL A 334 -21.98 10.51 9.06
CA VAL A 334 -21.44 11.40 10.11
C VAL A 334 -20.43 12.38 9.49
N PHE A 335 -19.50 11.89 8.67
CA PHE A 335 -18.51 12.73 7.99
C PHE A 335 -19.18 13.82 7.15
N ALA A 336 -20.14 13.46 6.30
CA ALA A 336 -20.86 14.40 5.44
C ALA A 336 -21.63 15.46 6.26
N ARG A 337 -22.43 15.01 7.24
CA ARG A 337 -23.24 15.90 8.09
C ARG A 337 -22.38 16.88 8.87
N GLU A 338 -21.36 16.39 9.57
CA GLU A 338 -20.56 17.21 10.47
C GLU A 338 -19.59 18.14 9.73
N SER A 339 -19.18 17.80 8.51
CA SER A 339 -18.46 18.71 7.61
C SER A 339 -19.40 19.79 7.06
N HIS A 340 -20.63 19.43 6.66
CA HIS A 340 -21.62 20.37 6.12
C HIS A 340 -22.09 21.40 7.17
N LEU A 341 -22.28 20.98 8.42
CA LEU A 341 -22.64 21.89 9.51
C LEU A 341 -21.52 22.88 9.85
N ASP A 342 -20.26 22.48 9.66
CA ASP A 342 -19.11 23.37 9.83
C ASP A 342 -18.94 24.34 8.64
N GLU A 343 -19.17 23.89 7.40
CA GLU A 343 -19.27 24.78 6.24
C GLU A 343 -20.41 25.81 6.39
N ALA A 344 -21.58 25.38 6.87
CA ALA A 344 -22.72 26.26 7.13
C ALA A 344 -22.43 27.26 8.26
N ALA A 345 -21.74 26.85 9.33
CA ALA A 345 -21.30 27.73 10.40
C ALA A 345 -20.31 28.79 9.89
N ALA A 346 -19.32 28.38 9.10
CA ALA A 346 -18.33 29.27 8.50
C ALA A 346 -18.97 30.30 7.54
N LEU A 347 -19.89 29.85 6.67
CA LEU A 347 -20.63 30.72 5.76
C LEU A 347 -21.53 31.73 6.50
N ALA A 348 -22.10 31.32 7.64
CA ALA A 348 -22.92 32.17 8.51
C ALA A 348 -22.11 33.05 9.48
N GLY A 349 -20.79 32.87 9.58
CA GLY A 349 -19.93 33.60 10.52
C GLY A 349 -20.18 33.28 12.00
N VAL A 350 -20.68 32.08 12.33
CA VAL A 350 -20.99 31.64 13.70
C VAL A 350 -20.06 30.53 14.19
N ASP A 351 -19.96 30.37 15.51
CA ASP A 351 -19.18 29.29 16.10
C ASP A 351 -19.83 27.91 15.82
N PRO A 352 -19.06 26.92 15.31
CA PRO A 352 -19.61 25.63 14.89
C PRO A 352 -20.07 24.73 16.05
N VAL A 353 -19.61 24.98 17.28
CA VAL A 353 -20.10 24.27 18.49
C VAL A 353 -21.41 24.90 18.96
N ALA A 354 -21.48 26.23 18.99
CA ALA A 354 -22.69 26.98 19.32
C ALA A 354 -23.85 26.64 18.35
N LEU A 355 -23.60 26.60 17.03
CA LEU A 355 -24.61 26.24 16.04
C LEU A 355 -25.24 24.87 16.35
N ARG A 356 -24.41 23.87 16.66
CA ARG A 356 -24.88 22.51 17.01
C ARG A 356 -25.68 22.49 18.31
N LEU A 357 -25.20 23.17 19.35
CA LEU A 357 -25.88 23.26 20.65
C LEU A 357 -27.25 23.93 20.56
N ASN A 358 -27.48 24.81 19.60
CA ASN A 358 -28.79 25.45 19.38
C ASN A 358 -29.85 24.48 18.83
N HIS A 359 -29.43 23.41 18.14
CA HIS A 359 -30.32 22.41 17.54
C HIS A 359 -30.35 21.08 18.30
N LEU A 360 -29.47 20.87 19.28
CA LEU A 360 -29.37 19.61 20.02
C LEU A 360 -30.33 19.59 21.22
N GLN A 361 -31.47 18.91 21.07
CA GLN A 361 -32.51 18.79 22.12
C GLN A 361 -32.20 17.74 23.19
N ASP A 362 -31.31 16.79 22.91
CA ASP A 362 -30.87 15.79 23.89
C ASP A 362 -29.93 16.42 24.92
N GLU A 363 -30.40 16.53 26.16
CA GLU A 363 -29.64 17.10 27.28
C GLU A 363 -28.33 16.35 27.56
N ARG A 364 -28.28 15.02 27.35
CA ARG A 364 -27.10 14.19 27.64
C ARG A 364 -26.02 14.41 26.58
N GLY A 365 -26.38 14.37 25.30
CA GLY A 365 -25.52 14.78 24.19
C GLY A 365 -25.05 16.23 24.33
N ALA A 366 -25.94 17.17 24.68
CA ALA A 366 -25.58 18.57 24.88
C ALA A 366 -24.63 18.79 26.06
N ALA A 367 -24.77 18.04 27.16
CA ALA A 367 -23.83 18.06 28.27
C ALA A 367 -22.44 17.55 27.85
N LEU A 368 -22.38 16.44 27.10
CA LEU A 368 -21.13 15.87 26.58
C LEU A 368 -20.40 16.88 25.68
N VAL A 369 -21.11 17.50 24.73
CA VAL A 369 -20.54 18.53 23.83
C VAL A 369 -19.95 19.71 24.61
N ARG A 370 -20.67 20.22 25.63
CA ARG A 370 -20.17 21.30 26.50
C ARG A 370 -18.93 20.88 27.30
N GLN A 371 -18.91 19.64 27.81
CA GLN A 371 -17.79 19.10 28.57
C GLN A 371 -16.53 18.92 27.71
N VAL A 372 -16.67 18.42 26.48
CA VAL A 372 -15.56 18.28 25.51
C VAL A 372 -15.03 19.65 25.10
N ALA A 373 -15.90 20.60 24.76
CA ALA A 373 -15.49 21.96 24.40
C ALA A 373 -14.71 22.65 25.55
N LEU A 374 -15.13 22.45 26.80
CA LEU A 374 -14.42 22.95 27.98
C LEU A 374 -13.04 22.28 28.16
N GLN A 375 -12.95 20.95 28.09
CA GLN A 375 -11.71 20.20 28.29
C GLN A 375 -10.68 20.41 27.17
N ALA A 376 -11.15 20.61 25.93
CA ALA A 376 -10.32 20.99 24.79
C ALA A 376 -9.87 22.47 24.82
N ALA A 377 -10.37 23.26 25.78
CA ALA A 377 -10.25 24.72 25.83
C ALA A 377 -10.64 25.37 24.49
N TRP A 378 -11.84 25.04 23.99
CA TRP A 378 -12.35 25.55 22.71
C TRP A 378 -12.40 27.09 22.71
N GLN A 379 -12.00 27.67 21.58
CA GLN A 379 -11.93 29.13 21.36
C GLN A 379 -12.60 29.42 20.01
N THR A 380 -13.39 30.49 19.95
CA THR A 380 -14.11 30.85 18.73
C THR A 380 -13.14 31.20 17.58
N PRO A 381 -13.50 30.96 16.31
CA PRO A 381 -12.63 31.25 15.16
C PRO A 381 -12.09 32.69 15.13
N ALA A 382 -12.93 33.67 15.49
CA ALA A 382 -12.57 35.09 15.52
C ALA A 382 -11.44 35.41 16.52
N LEU A 383 -11.44 34.79 17.71
CA LEU A 383 -10.39 34.98 18.71
C LEU A 383 -9.06 34.34 18.26
N ARG A 384 -9.12 33.25 17.50
CA ARG A 384 -7.94 32.52 17.02
C ARG A 384 -7.31 33.15 15.78
N ALA A 385 -8.11 33.75 14.90
CA ALA A 385 -7.61 34.50 13.76
C ALA A 385 -6.71 35.68 14.18
N ALA A 386 -7.01 36.32 15.32
CA ALA A 386 -6.22 37.41 15.89
C ALA A 386 -4.83 36.99 16.42
N THR A 387 -4.55 35.69 16.53
CA THR A 387 -3.29 35.14 17.06
C THR A 387 -2.47 34.34 16.04
N ARG A 388 -2.82 34.40 14.74
CA ARG A 388 -2.09 33.68 13.68
C ARG A 388 -0.90 34.46 13.17
N ASP A 389 0.28 33.85 13.22
CA ASP A 389 1.42 34.28 12.42
C ASP A 389 1.31 33.67 11.02
N ALA A 390 1.03 34.52 10.03
CA ALA A 390 0.86 34.10 8.63
C ALA A 390 2.18 33.85 7.89
N SER A 391 3.34 34.05 8.54
CA SER A 391 4.67 33.90 7.94
C SER A 391 5.30 32.51 8.14
N ALA A 392 4.73 31.67 9.00
CA ALA A 392 5.24 30.32 9.27
C ALA A 392 4.85 29.31 8.17
N GLY A 393 5.76 28.40 7.83
CA GLY A 393 5.51 27.31 6.87
C GLY A 393 4.48 26.28 7.33
N VAL A 394 4.19 26.22 8.64
CA VAL A 394 3.22 25.31 9.25
C VAL A 394 1.97 26.09 9.70
N ARG A 395 0.80 25.69 9.20
CA ARG A 395 -0.50 26.26 9.56
C ARG A 395 -1.17 25.42 10.65
N ARG A 396 -1.88 26.06 11.58
CA ARG A 396 -2.52 25.40 12.75
C ARG A 396 -4.04 25.58 12.76
N GLY A 397 -4.78 24.50 13.04
CA GLY A 397 -6.24 24.51 13.05
C GLY A 397 -6.89 23.61 14.10
N ARG A 398 -8.18 23.83 14.34
CA ARG A 398 -9.05 23.03 15.22
C ARG A 398 -10.39 22.79 14.56
N GLY A 399 -10.90 21.57 14.70
CA GLY A 399 -12.20 21.17 14.19
C GLY A 399 -13.00 20.42 15.25
N PHE A 400 -14.32 20.54 15.15
CA PHE A 400 -15.28 19.87 16.02
C PHE A 400 -16.20 18.97 15.20
N ALA A 401 -16.60 17.83 15.76
CA ALA A 401 -17.65 16.96 15.21
C ALA A 401 -18.36 16.16 16.31
N TYR A 402 -19.61 15.77 16.05
CA TYR A 402 -20.47 15.02 16.96
C TYR A 402 -21.20 13.85 16.26
N ALA A 403 -21.41 12.76 16.99
CA ALA A 403 -22.25 11.65 16.59
C ALA A 403 -23.10 11.14 17.77
N SER A 404 -24.30 10.67 17.44
CA SER A 404 -25.15 9.88 18.34
C SER A 404 -25.74 8.75 17.51
N VAL A 405 -25.61 7.52 17.98
CA VAL A 405 -26.05 6.30 17.28
C VAL A 405 -26.63 5.30 18.27
N LEU A 406 -27.51 4.44 17.77
CA LEU A 406 -28.04 3.30 18.53
C LEU A 406 -27.08 2.11 18.34
N ASP A 407 -26.35 1.76 19.40
CA ASP A 407 -25.47 0.60 19.50
C ASP A 407 -26.34 -0.64 19.77
N ALA A 408 -26.25 -1.65 18.91
CA ALA A 408 -27.05 -2.88 18.98
C ALA A 408 -26.24 -4.11 19.38
N ASP A 409 -25.00 -3.93 19.82
CA ASP A 409 -24.03 -5.00 20.09
C ASP A 409 -24.26 -5.69 21.46
N GLY A 410 -25.32 -5.31 22.19
CA GLY A 410 -25.71 -5.90 23.47
C GLY A 410 -26.98 -6.76 23.37
N GLU A 411 -27.37 -7.40 24.47
CA GLU A 411 -28.68 -8.09 24.56
C GLU A 411 -29.87 -7.15 24.35
N GLN A 412 -29.66 -5.83 24.49
CA GLN A 412 -30.61 -4.78 24.15
C GLN A 412 -29.89 -3.60 23.47
N PRO A 413 -30.52 -2.92 22.49
CA PRO A 413 -29.97 -1.70 21.90
C PRO A 413 -29.85 -0.56 22.91
N MET A 414 -28.75 0.21 22.85
CA MET A 414 -28.45 1.33 23.73
C MET A 414 -27.99 2.56 22.93
N GLN A 415 -28.39 3.76 23.35
CA GLN A 415 -27.88 4.98 22.72
C GLN A 415 -26.43 5.25 23.17
N SER A 416 -25.57 5.58 22.20
CA SER A 416 -24.16 5.93 22.38
C SER A 416 -23.84 7.27 21.73
N TRP A 417 -23.01 8.07 22.38
CA TRP A 417 -22.68 9.44 22.01
C TRP A 417 -21.16 9.65 21.90
N ALA A 418 -20.73 10.45 20.93
CA ALA A 418 -19.33 10.83 20.77
C ALA A 418 -19.18 12.28 20.32
N ALA A 419 -18.24 13.03 20.91
CA ALA A 419 -17.88 14.38 20.51
C ALA A 419 -16.36 14.52 20.43
N TRP A 420 -15.85 15.10 19.35
CA TRP A 420 -14.42 15.26 19.10
C TRP A 420 -14.03 16.73 18.97
N VAL A 421 -12.87 17.07 19.54
CA VAL A 421 -12.05 18.21 19.09
C VAL A 421 -10.69 17.67 18.63
N ALA A 422 -10.32 17.97 17.39
CA ALA A 422 -8.99 17.67 16.83
C ALA A 422 -8.17 18.96 16.71
N ASP A 423 -6.91 18.93 17.18
CA ASP A 423 -5.87 19.93 16.93
C ASP A 423 -4.96 19.43 15.79
N VAL A 424 -4.78 20.23 14.72
CA VAL A 424 -3.94 19.84 13.57
C VAL A 424 -2.90 20.89 13.19
N GLU A 425 -1.80 20.41 12.65
CA GLU A 425 -0.76 21.17 11.96
C GLU A 425 -0.68 20.71 10.51
N VAL A 426 -0.51 21.65 9.58
CA VAL A 426 -0.43 21.40 8.13
C VAL A 426 0.79 22.11 7.56
N ASP A 427 1.71 21.37 6.96
CA ASP A 427 2.83 21.95 6.23
C ASP A 427 2.36 22.54 4.89
N ALA A 428 2.68 23.80 4.62
CA ALA A 428 2.16 24.51 3.45
C ALA A 428 2.85 24.15 2.11
N PHE A 429 3.93 23.37 2.12
CA PHE A 429 4.71 23.02 0.92
C PHE A 429 4.46 21.56 0.46
N SER A 430 4.54 20.63 1.39
CA SER A 430 4.24 19.20 1.20
C SER A 430 2.74 18.89 1.32
N GLY A 431 1.99 19.71 2.07
CA GLY A 431 0.60 19.47 2.49
C GLY A 431 0.45 18.51 3.67
N GLU A 432 1.56 17.95 4.19
CA GLU A 432 1.56 16.93 5.26
C GLU A 432 0.76 17.40 6.49
N VAL A 433 -0.13 16.53 6.99
CA VAL A 433 -1.04 16.82 8.11
C VAL A 433 -0.62 16.01 9.33
N SER A 434 -0.29 16.71 10.41
CA SER A 434 -0.05 16.10 11.73
C SER A 434 -1.20 16.44 12.68
N VAL A 435 -1.84 15.42 13.26
CA VAL A 435 -2.84 15.61 14.32
C VAL A 435 -2.09 15.59 15.65
N THR A 436 -2.02 16.74 16.31
CA THR A 436 -1.17 16.91 17.51
C THR A 436 -1.89 16.51 18.80
N ARG A 437 -3.21 16.69 18.85
CA ARG A 437 -4.04 16.32 20.00
C ARG A 437 -5.48 16.00 19.60
N VAL A 438 -6.07 15.03 20.28
CA VAL A 438 -7.49 14.68 20.18
C VAL A 438 -8.12 14.76 21.58
N THR A 439 -9.21 15.51 21.71
CA THR A 439 -10.07 15.44 22.90
C THR A 439 -11.37 14.75 22.51
N LEU A 440 -11.57 13.53 23.01
CA LEU A 440 -12.79 12.74 22.81
C LEU A 440 -13.66 12.85 24.07
N GLY A 441 -14.95 13.11 23.89
CA GLY A 441 -15.98 12.73 24.86
C GLY A 441 -16.75 11.52 24.37
N HIS A 442 -16.94 10.52 25.23
CA HIS A 442 -17.78 9.36 24.94
C HIS A 442 -18.75 9.10 26.12
N ASP A 443 -19.96 8.68 25.77
CA ASP A 443 -21.01 8.29 26.72
C ASP A 443 -21.87 7.18 26.11
N SER A 444 -22.38 6.27 26.94
CA SER A 444 -23.27 5.16 26.56
C SER A 444 -24.36 4.98 27.61
N GLY A 445 -25.59 4.64 27.18
CA GLY A 445 -26.71 4.32 28.08
C GLY A 445 -26.36 3.32 29.19
N GLU A 446 -27.03 3.42 30.34
CA GLU A 446 -26.60 2.78 31.59
C GLU A 446 -26.31 1.28 31.48
N SER A 447 -25.25 0.86 32.16
CA SER A 447 -25.28 -0.40 32.88
C SER A 447 -24.71 -0.15 34.26
N THR A 448 -25.28 -0.80 35.27
CA THR A 448 -24.78 -0.76 36.64
C THR A 448 -23.29 -1.11 36.68
N PRO A 449 -22.50 -0.46 37.56
CA PRO A 449 -21.08 -0.73 37.65
C PRO A 449 -20.86 -2.17 38.14
N SER A 450 -20.60 -3.08 37.20
CA SER A 450 -20.04 -4.40 37.53
C SER A 450 -18.76 -4.19 38.34
N PRO A 451 -18.57 -4.90 39.47
CA PRO A 451 -17.33 -4.79 40.22
C PRO A 451 -16.15 -5.14 39.32
N PRO A 452 -15.01 -4.44 39.44
CA PRO A 452 -13.87 -4.65 38.55
C PRO A 452 -13.44 -6.11 38.60
N SER A 453 -13.41 -6.76 37.44
CA SER A 453 -12.87 -8.11 37.31
C SER A 453 -11.40 -8.08 37.73
N ARG A 454 -11.09 -8.73 38.87
CA ARG A 454 -9.72 -8.81 39.39
C ARG A 454 -8.87 -9.66 38.45
N GLY A 455 -8.28 -9.00 37.45
CA GLY A 455 -7.49 -9.59 36.37
C GLY A 455 -7.55 -8.83 35.05
N GLY A 456 -8.57 -7.99 34.81
CA GLY A 456 -8.70 -7.19 33.58
C GLY A 456 -7.95 -5.86 33.63
N ARG A 457 -7.30 -5.48 32.53
CA ARG A 457 -6.74 -4.11 32.33
C ARG A 457 -7.91 -3.12 32.21
N ALA A 458 -7.73 -1.90 32.74
CA ALA A 458 -8.75 -0.83 32.62
C ALA A 458 -9.06 -0.51 31.13
N PRO A 459 -10.28 -0.06 30.79
CA PRO A 459 -10.71 0.07 29.39
C PRO A 459 -10.06 1.24 28.61
N ALA A 460 -9.54 2.27 29.30
CA ALA A 460 -9.02 3.49 28.65
C ALA A 460 -7.88 3.26 27.60
N PRO A 461 -6.86 2.41 27.82
CA PRO A 461 -5.75 2.26 26.88
C PRO A 461 -6.10 1.55 25.57
N ALA A 462 -7.23 0.85 25.50
CA ALA A 462 -7.74 0.28 24.25
C ALA A 462 -8.35 1.39 23.38
N LEU A 463 -9.28 2.16 23.95
CA LEU A 463 -9.92 3.29 23.26
C LEU A 463 -8.91 4.35 22.79
N GLU A 464 -7.85 4.61 23.57
CA GLU A 464 -6.74 5.49 23.15
C GLU A 464 -5.98 4.96 21.93
N HIS A 465 -5.80 3.64 21.82
CA HIS A 465 -5.19 2.99 20.65
C HIS A 465 -6.08 3.13 19.42
N ASP A 466 -7.38 2.87 19.56
CA ASP A 466 -8.37 2.94 18.48
C ASP A 466 -8.48 4.36 17.90
N ILE A 467 -8.43 5.38 18.77
CA ILE A 467 -8.39 6.80 18.39
C ILE A 467 -7.13 7.12 17.60
N ALA A 468 -5.96 6.67 18.08
CA ALA A 468 -4.69 6.90 17.41
C ALA A 468 -4.64 6.19 16.05
N GLU A 469 -5.20 4.99 15.93
CA GLU A 469 -5.29 4.23 14.68
C GLU A 469 -6.27 4.86 13.68
N ALA A 470 -7.48 5.25 14.11
CA ALA A 470 -8.42 5.98 13.27
C ALA A 470 -7.80 7.29 12.74
N THR A 471 -7.06 8.00 13.61
CA THR A 471 -6.33 9.22 13.24
C THR A 471 -5.25 8.94 12.19
N ARG A 472 -4.43 7.89 12.38
CA ARG A 472 -3.42 7.45 11.40
C ARG A 472 -4.04 7.12 10.05
N ARG A 473 -5.11 6.32 10.01
CA ARG A 473 -5.79 5.93 8.76
C ARG A 473 -6.39 7.12 8.01
N LEU A 474 -6.90 8.12 8.73
CA LEU A 474 -7.52 9.30 8.13
C LEU A 474 -6.52 10.31 7.55
N THR A 475 -5.28 10.36 8.04
CA THR A 475 -4.20 11.19 7.48
C THR A 475 -3.23 10.44 6.57
N ALA A 476 -3.27 9.11 6.56
CA ALA A 476 -2.50 8.28 5.64
C ALA A 476 -2.82 8.60 4.16
N PRO A 477 -1.86 8.41 3.24
CA PRO A 477 -2.16 8.42 1.81
C PRO A 477 -3.19 7.33 1.47
N ALA A 478 -4.17 7.69 0.64
CA ALA A 478 -4.99 6.70 -0.04
C ALA A 478 -4.06 5.82 -0.90
N PRO A 479 -4.24 4.49 -0.96
CA PRO A 479 -3.40 3.63 -1.79
C PRO A 479 -3.37 4.10 -3.26
N SER A 480 -2.22 4.65 -3.67
CA SER A 480 -1.95 5.16 -5.03
C SER A 480 -0.79 4.39 -5.66
N PHE A 481 -0.61 4.52 -6.98
CA PHE A 481 0.53 3.89 -7.68
C PHE A 481 1.89 4.49 -7.28
N ASP A 482 1.92 5.64 -6.62
CA ASP A 482 3.11 6.31 -6.08
C ASP A 482 3.16 6.32 -4.55
N SER A 483 2.31 5.52 -3.89
CA SER A 483 2.35 5.31 -2.43
C SER A 483 3.52 4.39 -2.06
N TRP A 484 4.23 4.75 -0.98
CA TRP A 484 5.37 3.99 -0.45
C TRP A 484 5.00 3.40 0.90
N HIS A 485 5.07 2.07 1.02
CA HIS A 485 4.78 1.36 2.27
C HIS A 485 6.03 1.26 3.13
N VAL A 486 6.15 2.07 4.18
CA VAL A 486 7.23 1.89 5.17
C VAL A 486 6.91 0.66 6.03
N ALA A 487 7.76 -0.37 5.96
CA ALA A 487 7.63 -1.56 6.79
C ALA A 487 7.91 -1.22 8.28
N PRO A 488 7.14 -1.75 9.25
CA PRO A 488 7.37 -1.48 10.68
C PRO A 488 8.73 -1.94 11.21
N ASP A 489 9.42 -2.85 10.52
CA ASP A 489 10.60 -3.57 11.02
C ASP A 489 11.95 -2.89 10.73
N ALA A 490 11.96 -1.68 10.14
CA ALA A 490 13.19 -0.91 9.90
C ALA A 490 13.71 -0.23 11.19
N ALA A 491 14.00 -1.04 12.21
CA ALA A 491 14.50 -0.60 13.51
C ALA A 491 15.99 -0.21 13.49
N THR A 492 16.34 0.87 12.80
CA THR A 492 17.53 1.67 13.11
C THR A 492 17.08 2.99 13.73
N ALA A 493 17.12 3.03 15.07
CA ALA A 493 16.70 4.19 15.84
C ALA A 493 17.66 5.38 15.63
N LEU A 494 17.31 6.26 14.68
CA LEU A 494 17.64 7.67 14.83
C LEU A 494 16.84 8.24 16.01
N PRO A 495 17.41 9.17 16.81
CA PRO A 495 16.73 9.70 17.99
C PRO A 495 15.41 10.34 17.59
N ALA A 496 14.33 9.97 18.27
CA ALA A 496 12.98 10.43 17.96
C ALA A 496 12.88 11.96 18.00
N THR A 497 12.82 12.58 16.82
CA THR A 497 12.60 14.02 16.67
C THR A 497 11.12 14.32 16.44
N VAL A 498 10.66 15.44 16.99
CA VAL A 498 9.25 15.86 17.05
C VAL A 498 8.58 15.82 15.67
N GLY A 499 7.63 14.90 15.47
CA GLY A 499 6.86 14.79 14.23
C GLY A 499 5.87 13.61 14.16
N THR A 500 6.24 12.46 14.72
CA THR A 500 5.41 11.23 14.75
C THR A 500 5.22 10.67 16.17
N LEU A 501 5.14 11.55 17.17
CA LEU A 501 4.51 11.16 18.42
C LEU A 501 3.05 10.78 18.15
N PRO A 502 2.50 9.69 18.73
CA PRO A 502 1.07 9.47 18.69
C PRO A 502 0.36 10.72 19.26
N PRO A 503 -0.81 11.11 18.72
CA PRO A 503 -1.51 12.31 19.17
C PRO A 503 -1.72 12.28 20.68
N GLU A 504 -1.66 13.42 21.35
CA GLU A 504 -2.09 13.48 22.75
C GLU A 504 -3.59 13.14 22.79
N VAL A 505 -3.95 11.94 23.25
CA VAL A 505 -5.35 11.53 23.37
C VAL A 505 -5.85 11.85 24.77
N ARG A 506 -6.90 12.66 24.86
CA ARG A 506 -7.61 12.96 26.11
C ARG A 506 -9.02 12.42 26.04
N VAL A 507 -9.28 11.32 26.75
CA VAL A 507 -10.62 10.75 26.89
C VAL A 507 -11.36 11.40 28.05
N VAL A 508 -12.51 11.99 27.76
CA VAL A 508 -13.40 12.70 28.68
C VAL A 508 -14.64 11.82 28.90
N GLY A 509 -14.78 11.25 30.10
CA GLY A 509 -15.97 10.48 30.45
C GLY A 509 -17.19 11.39 30.68
N GLY A 510 -18.30 11.12 30.00
CA GLY A 510 -19.58 11.76 30.26
C GLY A 510 -20.23 11.24 31.55
N LEU A 511 -20.43 12.13 32.54
CA LEU A 511 -21.18 11.95 33.81
C LEU A 511 -20.87 10.71 34.69
N THR A 512 -19.96 9.85 34.26
CA THR A 512 -19.49 8.62 34.92
C THR A 512 -17.97 8.65 35.00
N THR A 513 -17.39 7.89 35.94
CA THR A 513 -15.93 7.83 36.09
C THR A 513 -15.31 7.07 34.91
N THR A 514 -14.06 7.41 34.57
CA THR A 514 -13.32 6.76 33.46
C THR A 514 -13.15 5.25 33.61
N ALA A 515 -13.37 4.70 34.81
CA ALA A 515 -13.42 3.26 35.08
C ALA A 515 -14.68 2.55 34.53
N GLY A 516 -15.72 3.29 34.10
CA GLY A 516 -16.98 2.75 33.58
C GLY A 516 -17.20 2.96 32.07
N LEU A 517 -16.25 3.58 31.36
CA LEU A 517 -16.38 3.80 29.92
C LEU A 517 -16.35 2.48 29.15
N ARG A 518 -17.44 2.20 28.41
CA ARG A 518 -17.48 1.14 27.41
C ARG A 518 -16.80 1.62 26.13
N GLY A 519 -16.05 0.73 25.47
CA GLY A 519 -15.66 0.95 24.08
C GLY A 519 -16.84 0.66 23.17
N SER A 520 -17.19 1.61 22.31
CA SER A 520 -18.19 1.45 21.25
C SER A 520 -17.64 2.10 19.98
N ALA A 521 -17.92 1.54 18.81
CA ALA A 521 -17.47 2.13 17.54
C ALA A 521 -18.12 3.50 17.26
N ALA A 522 -19.19 3.86 17.98
CA ALA A 522 -19.70 5.22 18.07
C ALA A 522 -18.58 6.25 18.38
N ALA A 523 -17.57 5.86 19.16
CA ALA A 523 -16.50 6.72 19.63
C ALA A 523 -15.58 7.23 18.50
N THR A 524 -15.43 6.53 17.37
CA THR A 524 -14.55 6.95 16.26
C THR A 524 -15.29 7.61 15.10
N LEU A 525 -16.63 7.52 15.02
CA LEU A 525 -17.42 8.09 13.92
C LEU A 525 -17.14 9.59 13.63
N PRO A 526 -16.97 10.49 14.62
CA PRO A 526 -16.77 11.91 14.34
C PRO A 526 -15.34 12.26 13.85
N ALA A 527 -14.38 11.33 13.92
CA ALA A 527 -12.96 11.61 13.71
C ALA A 527 -12.66 12.26 12.35
N ALA A 528 -13.26 11.74 11.28
CA ALA A 528 -13.03 12.24 9.92
C ALA A 528 -13.49 13.69 9.75
N ALA A 529 -14.67 14.04 10.26
CA ALA A 529 -15.17 15.41 10.19
C ALA A 529 -14.38 16.35 11.11
N ALA A 530 -14.01 15.92 12.32
CA ALA A 530 -13.20 16.73 13.23
C ALA A 530 -11.85 17.09 12.60
N ILE A 531 -11.17 16.15 11.93
CA ILE A 531 -9.91 16.39 11.23
C ILE A 531 -10.12 17.26 9.99
N ALA A 532 -11.14 17.01 9.16
CA ALA A 532 -11.45 17.83 7.98
C ALA A 532 -11.76 19.29 8.35
N ASN A 533 -12.56 19.51 9.40
CA ASN A 533 -12.89 20.83 9.92
C ASN A 533 -11.65 21.53 10.48
N ALA A 534 -10.73 20.79 11.10
CA ALA A 534 -9.46 21.33 11.59
C ALA A 534 -8.51 21.74 10.44
N ILE A 535 -8.45 20.96 9.37
CA ILE A 535 -7.68 21.29 8.16
C ILE A 535 -8.26 22.55 7.50
N PHE A 536 -9.59 22.65 7.38
CA PHE A 536 -10.24 23.86 6.85
C PHE A 536 -9.92 25.09 7.69
N ASP A 537 -10.05 25.00 9.02
CA ASP A 537 -9.68 26.09 9.92
C ASP A 537 -8.19 26.47 9.78
N ALA A 538 -7.29 25.51 9.64
CA ALA A 538 -5.86 25.76 9.44
C ALA A 538 -5.54 26.44 8.10
N THR A 539 -6.20 26.00 7.02
CA THR A 539 -5.74 26.26 5.65
C THR A 539 -6.61 27.19 4.83
N GLY A 540 -7.91 27.28 5.12
CA GLY A 540 -8.97 27.81 4.24
C GLY A 540 -9.60 26.75 3.32
N VAL A 541 -8.88 25.65 3.07
CA VAL A 541 -9.23 24.64 2.08
C VAL A 541 -10.20 23.60 2.66
N ARG A 542 -11.33 23.38 1.98
CA ARG A 542 -12.34 22.39 2.41
C ARG A 542 -12.18 21.06 1.68
N LEU A 543 -11.81 20.01 2.42
CA LEU A 543 -11.75 18.64 1.92
C LEU A 543 -13.10 17.93 2.16
N ARG A 544 -13.77 17.50 1.09
CA ARG A 544 -15.06 16.77 1.13
C ARG A 544 -14.93 15.26 0.88
N GLU A 545 -13.70 14.77 0.82
CA GLU A 545 -13.34 13.39 0.46
C GLU A 545 -12.10 12.93 1.25
N PRO A 546 -12.22 11.94 2.17
CA PRO A 546 -11.07 11.34 2.86
C PRO A 546 -10.36 10.27 1.99
N PRO A 547 -9.16 9.82 2.38
CA PRO A 547 -8.35 10.32 3.49
C PRO A 547 -7.72 11.69 3.17
N PHE A 548 -7.27 12.39 4.21
CA PHE A 548 -6.72 13.74 4.16
C PHE A 548 -5.20 13.72 3.98
N SER A 549 -4.76 13.01 2.93
CA SER A 549 -3.33 12.85 2.64
C SER A 549 -2.67 14.19 2.33
N GLY A 550 -1.36 14.29 2.63
CA GLY A 550 -0.60 15.51 2.33
C GLY A 550 -0.66 15.92 0.87
N GLU A 551 -0.69 14.95 -0.05
CA GLU A 551 -0.89 15.22 -1.47
C GLU A 551 -2.23 15.90 -1.77
N ARG A 552 -3.35 15.39 -1.23
CA ARG A 552 -4.69 15.97 -1.47
C ARG A 552 -4.79 17.37 -0.91
N VAL A 553 -4.25 17.58 0.29
CA VAL A 553 -4.17 18.90 0.95
C VAL A 553 -3.34 19.87 0.10
N ARG A 554 -2.17 19.44 -0.39
CA ARG A 554 -1.29 20.23 -1.28
C ARG A 554 -1.95 20.56 -2.61
N LEU A 555 -2.62 19.61 -3.25
CA LEU A 555 -3.32 19.82 -4.52
C LEU A 555 -4.45 20.85 -4.36
N ALA A 556 -5.20 20.77 -3.26
CA ALA A 556 -6.28 21.71 -2.98
C ALA A 556 -5.76 23.10 -2.60
N LEU A 557 -4.68 23.20 -1.81
CA LEU A 557 -3.92 24.45 -1.56
C LEU A 557 -3.39 25.11 -2.86
N ALA A 558 -2.94 24.31 -3.82
CA ALA A 558 -2.47 24.79 -5.12
C ALA A 558 -3.62 25.27 -6.03
N GLY A 559 -4.82 24.70 -5.86
CA GLY A 559 -6.04 25.08 -6.60
C GLY A 559 -6.49 26.51 -6.34
N GLU A 560 -6.59 26.91 -5.07
CA GLU A 560 -6.99 28.28 -4.69
C GLU A 560 -6.03 29.34 -5.28
N CYS A 561 -4.72 29.07 -5.23
CA CYS A 561 -3.68 29.93 -5.79
C CYS A 561 -3.73 30.04 -7.34
N ALA A 562 -4.47 29.13 -8.01
CA ALA A 562 -4.72 29.18 -9.45
C ALA A 562 -6.04 29.92 -9.81
N GLU A 563 -7.07 29.86 -8.96
CA GLU A 563 -8.34 30.57 -9.19
C GLU A 563 -8.21 32.09 -9.04
N ASP A 564 -7.29 32.57 -8.19
CA ASP A 564 -6.94 33.99 -8.05
C ASP A 564 -6.26 34.61 -9.30
N ARG A 565 -5.97 33.83 -10.35
CA ARG A 565 -5.46 34.36 -11.62
C ARG A 565 -6.59 34.80 -12.55
N PRO A 566 -6.71 36.10 -12.90
CA PRO A 566 -7.80 36.59 -13.73
C PRO A 566 -7.80 35.92 -15.12
N ALA A 567 -8.88 35.20 -15.41
CA ALA A 567 -9.05 34.44 -16.65
C ALA A 567 -8.93 35.33 -17.90
N ARG A 568 -7.80 35.23 -18.61
CA ARG A 568 -7.56 35.99 -19.84
C ARG A 568 -8.56 35.58 -20.93
N ARG A 569 -9.46 36.51 -21.27
CA ARG A 569 -10.57 36.34 -22.22
C ARG A 569 -10.06 35.89 -23.60
N LYS A 570 -10.55 34.75 -24.09
CA LYS A 570 -10.18 34.18 -25.40
C LYS A 570 -10.64 35.08 -26.56
N ARG A 571 -9.74 35.89 -27.11
CA ARG A 571 -9.91 36.52 -28.44
C ARG A 571 -8.56 36.91 -29.05
N ASN A 572 -7.99 35.98 -29.83
CA ASN A 572 -7.15 36.21 -31.03
C ASN A 572 -6.47 34.88 -31.40
N TRP A 573 -7.07 34.12 -32.32
CA TRP A 573 -6.51 32.86 -32.81
C TRP A 573 -5.15 33.04 -33.51
N LEU A 574 -4.88 34.22 -34.08
CA LEU A 574 -3.57 34.61 -34.61
C LEU A 574 -2.50 34.74 -33.52
N LEU A 575 -2.85 35.22 -32.32
CA LEU A 575 -1.92 35.22 -31.17
C LEU A 575 -1.77 33.80 -30.60
N ALA A 576 -2.79 32.95 -30.66
CA ALA A 576 -2.67 31.54 -30.29
C ALA A 576 -1.77 30.76 -31.26
N ALA A 577 -1.88 31.00 -32.57
CA ALA A 577 -0.99 30.44 -33.59
C ALA A 577 0.44 30.99 -33.45
N GLY A 578 0.60 32.29 -33.24
CA GLY A 578 1.90 32.91 -32.95
C GLY A 578 2.55 32.38 -31.67
N ALA A 579 1.76 32.16 -30.61
CA ALA A 579 2.23 31.56 -29.36
C ALA A 579 2.52 30.05 -29.50
N ALA A 580 1.80 29.32 -30.34
CA ALA A 580 2.10 27.92 -30.65
C ALA A 580 3.40 27.79 -31.46
N ILE A 581 3.62 28.66 -32.45
CA ILE A 581 4.87 28.73 -33.21
C ILE A 581 6.03 29.17 -32.31
N ALA A 582 5.85 30.21 -31.50
CA ALA A 582 6.87 30.65 -30.54
C ALA A 582 7.16 29.58 -29.47
N GLY A 583 6.14 28.85 -29.02
CA GLY A 583 6.28 27.70 -28.13
C GLY A 583 7.07 26.56 -28.77
N LEU A 584 6.80 26.24 -30.03
CA LEU A 584 7.54 25.24 -30.81
C LEU A 584 8.99 25.68 -31.06
N CYS A 585 9.24 26.96 -31.37
CA CYS A 585 10.59 27.51 -31.47
C CYS A 585 11.31 27.48 -30.12
N ALA A 586 10.61 27.68 -29.00
CA ALA A 586 11.18 27.65 -27.65
C ALA A 586 11.47 26.22 -27.13
N THR A 587 10.72 25.20 -27.56
CA THR A 587 11.00 23.79 -27.22
C THR A 587 12.19 23.24 -28.01
N VAL A 588 12.28 23.59 -29.30
CA VAL A 588 13.37 23.19 -30.21
C VAL A 588 14.63 24.07 -30.05
N MET A 589 14.57 25.13 -29.24
CA MET A 589 15.71 26.01 -29.01
C MET A 589 16.90 25.22 -28.42
N PRO A 590 18.11 25.34 -29.01
CA PRO A 590 19.29 24.59 -28.55
C PRO A 590 19.79 25.04 -27.17
N TRP A 591 19.44 26.26 -26.75
CA TRP A 591 19.77 26.85 -25.45
C TRP A 591 18.49 27.29 -24.74
N ARG A 592 18.42 27.09 -23.42
CA ARG A 592 17.35 27.62 -22.55
C ARG A 592 17.94 28.64 -21.57
N SER A 593 17.12 29.47 -20.96
CA SER A 593 17.61 30.39 -19.92
C SER A 593 18.16 29.62 -18.71
N ALA A 594 19.27 30.11 -18.16
CA ALA A 594 19.78 29.65 -16.88
C ALA A 594 18.78 29.97 -15.76
N ILE A 595 18.64 29.07 -14.79
CA ILE A 595 17.94 29.34 -13.54
C ILE A 595 18.98 29.84 -12.53
N ALA A 596 18.68 30.96 -11.87
CA ALA A 596 19.57 31.57 -10.89
C ALA A 596 19.86 30.58 -9.72
N PRO A 597 21.09 30.59 -9.17
CA PRO A 597 21.38 29.86 -7.93
C PRO A 597 20.46 30.30 -6.79
N VAL A 598 20.24 29.39 -5.84
CA VAL A 598 19.59 29.67 -4.54
C VAL A 598 20.49 29.14 -3.43
N ALA A 599 20.34 29.66 -2.21
CA ALA A 599 20.98 29.07 -1.05
C ALA A 599 20.39 27.68 -0.75
N PRO A 600 21.18 26.75 -0.17
CA PRO A 600 20.68 25.46 0.31
C PRO A 600 19.53 25.63 1.33
N PRO A 601 18.59 24.67 1.44
CA PRO A 601 17.61 24.64 2.51
C PRO A 601 18.30 24.51 3.89
N GLU A 602 17.72 25.15 4.91
CA GLU A 602 18.19 25.02 6.29
C GLU A 602 17.99 23.57 6.83
N PRO A 603 18.86 23.08 7.74
CA PRO A 603 18.66 21.78 8.39
C PRO A 603 17.30 21.69 9.09
N GLY A 604 16.59 20.57 8.88
CA GLY A 604 15.24 20.36 9.42
C GLY A 604 14.10 20.99 8.60
N PHE A 605 14.37 21.57 7.43
CA PHE A 605 13.34 22.09 6.52
C PHE A 605 12.40 21.01 5.94
N TYR A 606 12.82 19.73 5.91
CA TYR A 606 12.04 18.60 5.41
C TYR A 606 11.67 17.62 6.53
N SER A 607 10.47 17.06 6.48
CA SER A 607 10.03 16.02 7.43
C SER A 607 10.79 14.71 7.23
N ALA A 608 10.97 13.93 8.30
CA ALA A 608 11.63 12.62 8.23
C ALA A 608 10.91 11.66 7.26
N ALA A 609 9.58 11.72 7.18
CA ALA A 609 8.78 10.94 6.23
C ALA A 609 9.06 11.34 4.77
N THR A 610 9.25 12.64 4.49
CA THR A 610 9.65 13.13 3.15
C THR A 610 11.07 12.64 2.78
N ILE A 611 12.00 12.68 3.74
CA ILE A 611 13.39 12.22 3.54
C ILE A 611 13.43 10.71 3.29
N GLU A 612 12.69 9.89 4.05
CA GLU A 612 12.62 8.43 3.84
C GLU A 612 11.94 8.06 2.53
N ARG A 613 10.82 8.72 2.15
CA ARG A 613 10.24 8.58 0.80
C ARG A 613 11.29 8.91 -0.26
N GLY A 614 12.06 9.99 -0.07
CA GLY A 614 13.12 10.40 -0.98
C GLY A 614 14.28 9.40 -1.07
N ARG A 615 14.65 8.74 0.03
CA ARG A 615 15.64 7.66 0.07
C ARG A 615 15.17 6.46 -0.76
N LEU A 616 13.92 6.05 -0.58
CA LEU A 616 13.31 4.94 -1.35
C LEU A 616 13.19 5.28 -2.84
N VAL A 617 12.82 6.52 -3.18
CA VAL A 617 12.82 7.01 -4.57
C VAL A 617 14.24 7.02 -5.17
N ALA A 618 15.26 7.42 -4.40
CA ALA A 618 16.65 7.43 -4.84
C ALA A 618 17.22 6.02 -5.07
N ALA A 619 16.83 5.05 -4.24
CA ALA A 619 17.18 3.65 -4.40
C ALA A 619 16.47 3.03 -5.61
N ALA A 620 15.16 3.21 -5.73
CA ALA A 620 14.39 2.72 -6.88
C ALA A 620 14.83 3.36 -8.21
N GLY A 621 15.41 4.56 -8.18
CA GLY A 621 15.97 5.28 -9.31
C GLY A 621 17.47 5.08 -9.52
N ASP A 622 18.08 4.05 -8.90
CA ASP A 622 19.49 3.67 -9.04
C ASP A 622 20.50 4.82 -8.90
N CYS A 623 20.16 5.86 -8.12
CA CYS A 623 20.94 7.11 -8.07
C CYS A 623 22.37 6.84 -7.59
N ALA A 624 22.52 5.99 -6.57
CA ALA A 624 23.83 5.60 -6.05
C ALA A 624 24.62 4.73 -7.03
N VAL A 625 23.97 3.90 -7.84
CA VAL A 625 24.62 3.05 -8.85
C VAL A 625 25.27 3.92 -9.93
N CYS A 626 24.56 4.94 -10.42
CA CYS A 626 25.11 5.84 -11.44
C CYS A 626 26.05 6.92 -10.89
N HIS A 627 25.79 7.45 -9.70
CA HIS A 627 26.49 8.61 -9.14
C HIS A 627 27.55 8.28 -8.07
N THR A 628 28.03 7.03 -7.97
CA THR A 628 29.12 6.66 -7.06
C THR A 628 30.26 6.01 -7.85
N ALA A 629 31.44 6.65 -7.86
CA ALA A 629 32.64 6.02 -8.41
C ALA A 629 33.12 4.85 -7.53
N PRO A 630 33.88 3.86 -8.06
CA PRO A 630 34.49 2.80 -7.27
C PRO A 630 35.36 3.37 -6.14
N ASN A 631 35.10 2.99 -4.89
CA ASN A 631 35.70 3.54 -3.66
C ASN A 631 35.43 5.05 -3.42
N GLY A 632 34.52 5.67 -4.18
CA GLY A 632 34.08 7.05 -3.97
C GLY A 632 32.98 7.17 -2.90
N ALA A 633 32.74 8.39 -2.44
CA ALA A 633 31.59 8.67 -1.58
C ALA A 633 30.27 8.53 -2.35
N ARG A 634 29.22 8.02 -1.69
CA ARG A 634 27.89 7.81 -2.28
C ARG A 634 27.38 9.12 -2.91
N ASN A 635 26.89 9.04 -4.15
CA ASN A 635 26.36 10.17 -4.92
C ASN A 635 27.35 11.30 -5.30
N ALA A 636 28.65 11.16 -5.02
CA ALA A 636 29.67 12.18 -5.30
C ALA A 636 30.16 12.26 -6.78
N GLY A 637 29.57 11.45 -7.68
CA GLY A 637 29.87 11.41 -9.10
C GLY A 637 31.17 10.68 -9.45
N GLY A 638 31.65 10.91 -10.68
CA GLY A 638 32.95 10.42 -11.16
C GLY A 638 32.95 9.02 -11.78
N LEU A 639 31.82 8.31 -11.82
CA LEU A 639 31.73 7.00 -12.47
C LEU A 639 31.85 7.13 -14.00
N PRO A 640 32.77 6.40 -14.67
CA PRO A 640 32.82 6.35 -16.14
C PRO A 640 31.77 5.40 -16.71
N LEU A 641 30.87 5.92 -17.54
CA LEU A 641 29.96 5.16 -18.38
C LEU A 641 30.54 5.10 -19.81
N GLU A 642 31.04 3.94 -20.20
CA GLU A 642 31.50 3.69 -21.57
C GLU A 642 30.31 3.54 -22.52
N THR A 643 30.31 4.32 -23.61
CA THR A 643 29.28 4.23 -24.65
C THR A 643 29.92 4.04 -26.03
N PRO A 644 29.19 3.55 -27.06
CA PRO A 644 29.66 3.52 -28.44
C PRO A 644 30.06 4.88 -29.03
N PHE A 645 29.80 5.99 -28.32
CA PHE A 645 30.08 7.36 -28.74
C PHE A 645 31.25 8.01 -27.96
N GLY A 646 31.81 7.32 -26.95
CA GLY A 646 32.81 7.84 -26.01
C GLY A 646 32.38 7.68 -24.55
N THR A 647 33.20 8.18 -23.62
CA THR A 647 32.98 8.02 -22.17
C THR A 647 32.24 9.23 -21.59
N ILE A 648 31.19 8.96 -20.83
CA ILE A 648 30.41 9.95 -20.07
C ILE A 648 30.73 9.75 -18.59
N TYR A 649 30.94 10.83 -17.84
CA TYR A 649 31.16 10.77 -16.40
C TYR A 649 29.93 11.24 -15.64
N SER A 650 29.54 10.53 -14.58
CA SER A 650 28.44 10.95 -13.71
C SER A 650 28.82 12.19 -12.88
N THR A 651 27.85 13.07 -12.64
CA THR A 651 28.05 14.32 -11.89
C THR A 651 27.92 14.09 -10.39
N ASN A 652 28.52 14.96 -9.58
CA ASN A 652 28.21 15.03 -8.15
C ASN A 652 26.76 15.53 -7.95
N ILE A 653 25.96 14.80 -7.16
CA ILE A 653 24.57 15.16 -6.82
C ILE A 653 24.34 15.33 -5.31
N THR A 654 25.42 15.44 -4.53
CA THR A 654 25.37 15.84 -3.11
C THR A 654 25.03 17.35 -2.98
N PRO A 655 24.61 17.84 -1.80
CA PRO A 655 24.31 19.26 -1.59
C PRO A 655 25.54 20.15 -1.47
N ASP A 656 26.71 19.69 -1.93
CA ASP A 656 27.88 20.55 -2.08
C ASP A 656 27.59 21.73 -3.02
N VAL A 657 28.04 22.92 -2.63
CA VAL A 657 27.69 24.18 -3.29
C VAL A 657 28.56 24.47 -4.52
N ASP A 658 29.79 23.97 -4.56
CA ASP A 658 30.78 24.28 -5.60
C ASP A 658 30.78 23.24 -6.73
N THR A 659 30.67 21.96 -6.39
CA THR A 659 30.74 20.82 -7.33
C THR A 659 29.44 20.02 -7.43
N GLY A 660 28.57 20.08 -6.42
CA GLY A 660 27.29 19.36 -6.36
C GLY A 660 26.07 20.17 -6.80
N ILE A 661 24.91 19.83 -6.22
CA ILE A 661 23.62 20.49 -6.48
C ILE A 661 23.19 21.47 -5.38
N GLY A 662 24.04 21.77 -4.40
CA GLY A 662 23.71 22.63 -3.25
C GLY A 662 23.10 23.99 -3.59
N ASN A 663 23.54 24.57 -4.71
CA ASN A 663 23.09 25.86 -5.24
C ASN A 663 21.90 25.77 -6.21
N TRP A 664 21.25 24.62 -6.35
CA TRP A 664 20.11 24.41 -7.26
C TRP A 664 18.80 24.65 -6.53
N SER A 665 17.80 25.19 -7.24
CA SER A 665 16.43 25.21 -6.76
C SER A 665 15.69 23.94 -7.21
N TYR A 666 14.60 23.58 -6.52
CA TYR A 666 13.72 22.49 -6.94
C TYR A 666 13.31 22.61 -8.42
N ALA A 667 13.00 23.82 -8.90
CA ALA A 667 12.66 24.05 -10.32
C ALA A 667 13.82 23.80 -11.29
N ALA A 668 15.07 23.97 -10.86
CA ALA A 668 16.25 23.60 -11.66
C ALA A 668 16.48 22.09 -11.66
N PHE A 669 16.29 21.44 -10.51
CA PHE A 669 16.39 19.99 -10.35
C PHE A 669 15.32 19.25 -11.18
N GLU A 670 14.05 19.62 -11.00
CA GLU A 670 12.92 19.08 -11.77
C GLU A 670 13.13 19.26 -13.28
N ARG A 671 13.60 20.43 -13.73
CA ARG A 671 13.89 20.67 -15.15
C ARG A 671 15.01 19.78 -15.68
N ALA A 672 16.02 19.46 -14.87
CA ALA A 672 17.05 18.50 -15.26
C ALA A 672 16.45 17.09 -15.36
N MET A 673 15.80 16.61 -14.29
CA MET A 673 15.22 15.27 -14.19
C MET A 673 14.12 14.99 -15.23
N ARG A 674 13.27 15.99 -15.54
CA ARG A 674 12.15 15.83 -16.47
C ARG A 674 12.48 16.21 -17.92
N GLU A 675 13.11 17.36 -18.17
CA GLU A 675 13.35 17.85 -19.56
C GLU A 675 14.74 17.52 -20.12
N GLY A 676 15.65 17.00 -19.29
CA GLY A 676 17.06 16.83 -19.66
C GLY A 676 17.78 18.16 -19.86
N ILE A 677 17.50 19.17 -19.02
CA ILE A 677 18.08 20.52 -19.15
C ILE A 677 18.68 20.98 -17.81
N HIS A 678 20.01 21.04 -17.78
CA HIS A 678 20.82 21.46 -16.65
C HIS A 678 20.48 22.89 -16.18
N ARG A 679 20.85 23.28 -14.94
CA ARG A 679 20.55 24.60 -14.36
C ARG A 679 21.01 25.78 -15.23
N ASP A 680 22.17 25.69 -15.87
CA ASP A 680 22.73 26.72 -16.76
C ASP A 680 22.03 26.84 -18.14
N GLY A 681 21.10 25.92 -18.46
CA GLY A 681 20.36 25.91 -19.72
C GLY A 681 20.93 24.99 -20.81
N ARG A 682 22.06 24.30 -20.58
CA ARG A 682 22.60 23.30 -21.51
C ARG A 682 21.78 22.00 -21.46
N ARG A 683 21.62 21.34 -22.62
CA ARG A 683 20.97 20.02 -22.70
C ARG A 683 21.86 18.93 -22.08
N LEU A 684 21.24 17.95 -21.44
CA LEU A 684 21.90 16.76 -20.89
C LEU A 684 21.92 15.62 -21.92
N TYR A 685 22.89 14.71 -21.82
CA TYR A 685 22.91 13.51 -22.66
C TYR A 685 21.95 12.46 -22.06
N PRO A 686 21.24 11.69 -22.89
CA PRO A 686 20.25 10.70 -22.43
C PRO A 686 20.85 9.44 -21.77
N ALA A 687 22.15 9.43 -21.49
CA ALA A 687 22.76 8.51 -20.53
C ALA A 687 22.31 8.82 -19.08
N PHE A 688 21.96 10.07 -18.80
CA PHE A 688 21.11 10.42 -17.67
C PHE A 688 19.66 10.15 -18.10
N PRO A 689 18.90 9.24 -17.44
CA PRO A 689 17.64 8.70 -17.97
C PRO A 689 16.43 9.62 -17.74
N TYR A 690 16.56 10.92 -18.06
CA TYR A 690 15.48 11.91 -17.93
C TYR A 690 14.22 11.56 -18.77
N THR A 691 14.34 10.70 -19.78
CA THR A 691 13.20 10.14 -20.52
C THR A 691 12.33 9.19 -19.69
N ALA A 692 12.91 8.50 -18.71
CA ALA A 692 12.19 7.66 -17.75
C ALA A 692 11.76 8.49 -16.53
N PHE A 693 12.66 9.31 -15.98
CA PHE A 693 12.38 10.19 -14.83
C PHE A 693 11.30 11.26 -15.10
N ALA A 694 11.02 11.60 -16.36
CA ALA A 694 9.84 12.40 -16.73
C ALA A 694 8.51 11.79 -16.24
N LYS A 695 8.44 10.46 -16.06
CA LYS A 695 7.25 9.73 -15.60
C LYS A 695 7.00 9.82 -14.08
N ILE A 696 8.00 10.22 -13.28
CA ILE A 696 7.93 10.27 -11.81
C ILE A 696 6.81 11.23 -11.35
N SER A 697 6.09 10.90 -10.27
CA SER A 697 5.07 11.77 -9.67
C SER A 697 5.68 13.05 -9.08
N ASP A 698 4.90 14.13 -8.95
CA ASP A 698 5.41 15.37 -8.33
C ASP A 698 5.78 15.18 -6.85
N GLY A 699 5.15 14.22 -6.17
CA GLY A 699 5.49 13.86 -4.80
C GLY A 699 6.86 13.22 -4.71
N ASP A 700 7.13 12.20 -5.55
CA ASP A 700 8.42 11.51 -5.58
C ASP A 700 9.55 12.42 -6.07
N MET A 701 9.32 13.29 -7.05
CA MET A 701 10.30 14.27 -7.54
C MET A 701 10.75 15.24 -6.43
N ARG A 702 9.81 15.66 -5.57
CA ARG A 702 10.09 16.53 -4.40
C ARG A 702 10.77 15.79 -3.28
N ALA A 703 10.33 14.57 -2.98
CA ALA A 703 10.94 13.73 -1.96
C ALA A 703 12.40 13.40 -2.31
N LEU A 704 12.67 13.03 -3.57
CA LEU A 704 14.04 12.79 -4.06
C LEU A 704 14.94 14.03 -3.90
N TYR A 705 14.45 15.21 -4.30
CA TYR A 705 15.17 16.46 -4.09
C TYR A 705 15.44 16.74 -2.61
N ALA A 706 14.44 16.55 -1.74
CA ALA A 706 14.58 16.74 -0.30
C ALA A 706 15.63 15.80 0.31
N TYR A 707 15.61 14.52 -0.07
CA TYR A 707 16.60 13.53 0.38
C TYR A 707 18.01 13.89 -0.07
N LEU A 708 18.22 14.19 -1.36
CA LEU A 708 19.53 14.58 -1.89
C LEU A 708 20.04 15.87 -1.23
N MET A 709 19.17 16.84 -0.98
CA MET A 709 19.53 18.10 -0.30
C MET A 709 19.76 17.95 1.21
N SER A 710 19.34 16.82 1.80
CA SER A 710 19.59 16.48 3.22
C SER A 710 20.84 15.62 3.45
N ALA A 711 21.48 15.15 2.38
CA ALA A 711 22.66 14.29 2.45
C ALA A 711 23.92 15.06 2.90
N GLU A 712 25.00 14.35 3.21
CA GLU A 712 26.29 14.96 3.51
C GLU A 712 26.86 15.65 2.25
N PRO A 713 27.25 16.95 2.32
CA PRO A 713 27.91 17.62 1.20
C PRO A 713 29.31 17.03 0.97
N VAL A 714 29.59 16.57 -0.26
CA VAL A 714 30.92 16.05 -0.62
C VAL A 714 31.50 16.90 -1.74
N LEU A 715 32.65 17.53 -1.49
CA LEU A 715 33.40 18.24 -2.53
C LEU A 715 34.06 17.22 -3.48
N SER A 716 33.54 17.10 -4.70
CA SER A 716 33.98 16.11 -5.69
C SER A 716 33.75 16.62 -7.11
N GLN A 717 34.84 16.92 -7.83
CA GLN A 717 34.77 17.38 -9.21
C GLN A 717 34.92 16.20 -10.18
N ALA A 718 33.83 15.83 -10.84
CA ALA A 718 33.83 14.77 -11.86
C ALA A 718 34.67 15.16 -13.10
N PRO A 719 35.34 14.21 -13.77
CA PRO A 719 36.05 14.45 -15.03
C PRO A 719 35.13 14.94 -16.16
N GLU A 720 35.68 15.65 -17.15
CA GLU A 720 34.90 16.10 -18.30
C GLU A 720 34.50 14.93 -19.23
N THR A 721 33.24 14.93 -19.66
CA THR A 721 32.71 13.97 -20.64
C THR A 721 33.30 14.21 -22.03
N ALA A 722 33.96 13.20 -22.59
CA ALA A 722 34.60 13.25 -23.89
C ALA A 722 33.92 12.30 -24.89
N LEU A 723 33.11 12.85 -25.79
CA LEU A 723 32.47 12.11 -26.88
C LEU A 723 33.13 12.40 -28.24
N ALA A 724 33.06 11.43 -29.15
CA ALA A 724 33.51 11.59 -30.51
C ALA A 724 32.61 12.59 -31.29
N PHE A 725 33.17 13.26 -32.30
CA PHE A 725 32.38 14.06 -33.24
C PHE A 725 31.44 13.15 -34.06
N PRO A 726 30.16 13.53 -34.28
CA PRO A 726 29.50 14.79 -33.92
C PRO A 726 28.79 14.79 -32.56
N PHE A 727 28.86 13.71 -31.78
CA PHE A 727 28.12 13.54 -30.53
C PHE A 727 28.54 14.53 -29.42
N ASN A 728 29.76 15.07 -29.48
CA ASN A 728 30.21 16.18 -28.64
C ASN A 728 29.43 17.51 -28.82
N LEU A 729 28.68 17.67 -29.92
CA LEU A 729 27.90 18.89 -30.19
C LEU A 729 26.59 18.89 -29.37
N ARG A 730 26.68 19.30 -28.10
CA ARG A 730 25.56 19.42 -27.15
C ARG A 730 24.25 20.02 -27.72
N PRO A 731 24.27 21.06 -28.60
CA PRO A 731 23.05 21.59 -29.22
C PRO A 731 22.20 20.58 -30.00
N LEU A 732 22.79 19.51 -30.55
CA LEU A 732 22.06 18.48 -31.29
C LEU A 732 21.04 17.72 -30.43
N MET A 733 21.21 17.73 -29.09
CA MET A 733 20.25 17.13 -28.17
C MET A 733 18.88 17.81 -28.19
N ALA A 734 18.74 19.06 -28.64
CA ALA A 734 17.42 19.65 -28.84
C ALA A 734 16.61 18.93 -29.95
N GLY A 735 17.29 18.51 -31.02
CA GLY A 735 16.69 17.67 -32.07
C GLY A 735 16.43 16.24 -31.60
N TRP A 736 17.32 15.67 -30.78
CA TRP A 736 17.12 14.35 -30.18
C TRP A 736 15.89 14.33 -29.27
N ASN A 737 15.74 15.32 -28.36
CA ASN A 737 14.59 15.41 -27.46
C ASN A 737 13.27 15.59 -28.24
N LEU A 738 13.26 16.38 -29.33
CA LEU A 738 12.07 16.54 -30.17
C LEU A 738 11.58 15.20 -30.76
N LEU A 739 12.50 14.30 -31.11
CA LEU A 739 12.19 13.01 -31.73
C LEU A 739 11.88 11.92 -30.70
N PHE A 740 12.64 11.85 -29.60
CA PHE A 740 12.69 10.68 -28.72
C PHE A 740 12.25 10.92 -27.26
N HIS A 741 12.00 12.16 -26.86
CA HIS A 741 11.58 12.48 -25.49
C HIS A 741 10.10 12.90 -25.42
N ARG A 742 9.46 12.52 -24.32
CA ARG A 742 8.12 12.93 -23.90
C ARG A 742 8.20 13.38 -22.44
N ASN A 743 7.81 14.62 -22.16
CA ASN A 743 7.80 15.17 -20.80
C ASN A 743 6.40 15.00 -20.21
N GLU A 744 6.04 13.77 -19.87
CA GLU A 744 4.70 13.38 -19.44
C GLU A 744 4.81 12.47 -18.19
N PRO A 745 4.23 12.86 -17.04
CA PRO A 745 4.12 12.00 -15.86
C PRO A 745 3.34 10.71 -16.16
N PHE A 746 3.65 9.64 -15.43
CA PHE A 746 2.95 8.36 -15.54
C PHE A 746 1.44 8.52 -15.37
N GLN A 747 0.68 7.82 -16.22
CA GLN A 747 -0.78 7.77 -16.15
C GLN A 747 -1.19 6.32 -15.85
N PRO A 748 -1.82 6.03 -14.70
CA PRO A 748 -2.25 4.67 -14.37
C PRO A 748 -3.35 4.20 -15.33
N ASP A 749 -3.29 2.94 -15.73
CA ASP A 749 -4.32 2.28 -16.54
C ASP A 749 -5.49 1.87 -15.62
N PRO A 750 -6.70 2.45 -15.78
CA PRO A 750 -7.85 2.15 -14.92
C PRO A 750 -8.43 0.75 -15.15
N SER A 751 -7.95 0.01 -16.16
CA SER A 751 -8.30 -1.40 -16.39
C SER A 751 -7.37 -2.38 -15.66
N ARG A 752 -6.34 -1.87 -14.97
CA ARG A 752 -5.29 -2.66 -14.29
C ARG A 752 -5.38 -2.51 -12.77
N SER A 753 -4.85 -3.52 -12.05
CA SER A 753 -4.77 -3.48 -10.59
C SER A 753 -3.82 -2.38 -10.11
N LEU A 754 -3.98 -1.95 -8.86
CA LEU A 754 -3.07 -1.01 -8.22
C LEU A 754 -1.62 -1.53 -8.21
N GLN A 755 -1.43 -2.83 -7.91
CA GLN A 755 -0.14 -3.51 -7.95
C GLN A 755 0.51 -3.46 -9.35
N TRP A 756 -0.26 -3.68 -10.42
CA TRP A 756 0.26 -3.59 -11.78
C TRP A 756 0.66 -2.15 -12.15
N ASN A 757 -0.16 -1.16 -11.77
CA ASN A 757 0.15 0.25 -12.01
C ASN A 757 1.36 0.73 -11.18
N ARG A 758 1.52 0.27 -9.93
CA ARG A 758 2.72 0.49 -9.09
C ARG A 758 3.96 -0.12 -9.76
N GLY A 759 3.86 -1.36 -10.25
CA GLY A 759 4.94 -2.05 -10.94
C GLY A 759 5.35 -1.36 -12.25
N ALA A 760 4.37 -0.94 -13.04
CA ALA A 760 4.60 -0.16 -14.26
C ALA A 760 5.27 1.17 -13.95
N TYR A 761 4.77 1.93 -12.96
CA TYR A 761 5.36 3.19 -12.53
C TYR A 761 6.83 3.05 -12.10
N LEU A 762 7.13 2.06 -11.25
CA LEU A 762 8.48 1.79 -10.78
C LEU A 762 9.39 1.33 -11.92
N ALA A 763 8.99 0.33 -12.72
CA ALA A 763 9.82 -0.25 -13.77
C ALA A 763 10.02 0.67 -14.99
N GLU A 764 9.01 1.47 -15.35
CA GLU A 764 9.07 2.38 -16.49
C GLU A 764 9.63 3.77 -16.16
N GLY A 765 9.53 4.18 -14.90
CA GLY A 765 9.91 5.52 -14.42
C GLY A 765 11.24 5.50 -13.68
N LEU A 766 11.23 5.01 -12.43
CA LEU A 766 12.40 5.05 -11.54
C LEU A 766 13.46 4.01 -11.95
N GLY A 767 13.14 2.72 -11.88
CA GLY A 767 14.06 1.62 -12.19
C GLY A 767 14.31 1.42 -13.69
N HIS A 768 13.70 2.25 -14.54
CA HIS A 768 14.01 2.46 -15.95
C HIS A 768 14.39 1.20 -16.75
N CYS A 769 13.70 0.08 -16.54
CA CYS A 769 14.16 -1.24 -16.97
C CYS A 769 14.30 -1.34 -18.50
N SER A 770 13.52 -0.55 -19.24
CA SER A 770 13.62 -0.47 -20.70
C SER A 770 14.95 0.09 -21.21
N ALA A 771 15.66 0.89 -20.39
CA ALA A 771 16.92 1.51 -20.76
C ALA A 771 18.02 0.49 -21.06
N CYS A 772 18.02 -0.64 -20.35
CA CYS A 772 18.93 -1.76 -20.54
C CYS A 772 18.27 -2.90 -21.32
N HIS A 773 17.00 -3.22 -21.04
CA HIS A 773 16.31 -4.40 -21.59
C HIS A 773 15.56 -4.16 -22.93
N SER A 774 15.69 -2.99 -23.55
CA SER A 774 15.18 -2.73 -24.91
C SER A 774 16.32 -2.38 -25.88
N PRO A 775 16.22 -2.77 -27.17
CA PRO A 775 17.27 -2.52 -28.12
C PRO A 775 17.25 -1.05 -28.56
N ARG A 776 18.42 -0.41 -28.63
CA ARG A 776 18.55 0.98 -29.07
C ARG A 776 18.64 1.11 -30.60
N ASN A 777 18.36 2.29 -31.12
CA ASN A 777 18.55 2.68 -32.52
C ASN A 777 19.93 3.33 -32.74
N ALA A 778 20.27 3.67 -33.99
CA ALA A 778 21.57 4.24 -34.35
C ALA A 778 21.86 5.62 -33.71
N PHE A 779 20.85 6.30 -33.15
CA PHE A 779 20.96 7.56 -32.41
C PHE A 779 20.96 7.34 -30.88
N GLY A 780 21.13 6.09 -30.42
CA GLY A 780 21.14 5.72 -29.01
C GLY A 780 19.78 5.74 -28.32
N ALA A 781 18.67 6.00 -29.01
CA ALA A 781 17.33 6.01 -28.41
C ALA A 781 16.71 4.60 -28.38
N GLU A 782 15.94 4.30 -27.34
CA GLU A 782 15.23 3.03 -27.17
C GLU A 782 14.18 2.80 -28.26
N LYS A 783 14.03 1.54 -28.70
CA LYS A 783 12.97 1.13 -29.64
C LYS A 783 11.74 0.67 -28.85
N GLY A 784 10.68 1.48 -28.89
CA GLY A 784 9.38 1.12 -28.33
C GLY A 784 8.56 0.15 -29.19
N GLY A 785 7.28 0.00 -28.84
CA GLY A 785 6.33 -0.86 -29.57
C GLY A 785 6.75 -2.34 -29.48
N ARG A 786 6.80 -3.04 -30.62
CA ARG A 786 7.12 -4.49 -30.67
C ARG A 786 8.56 -4.85 -30.26
N ALA A 787 9.43 -3.87 -30.05
CA ALA A 787 10.81 -4.05 -29.58
C ALA A 787 10.99 -3.70 -28.08
N TYR A 788 9.93 -3.25 -27.41
CA TYR A 788 9.96 -2.94 -25.99
C TYR A 788 10.25 -4.22 -25.16
N LEU A 789 11.23 -4.15 -24.26
CA LEU A 789 11.66 -5.23 -23.37
C LEU A 789 12.08 -6.55 -24.08
N THR A 790 12.46 -6.49 -25.36
CA THR A 790 12.91 -7.66 -26.14
C THR A 790 14.40 -7.99 -26.00
N GLY A 791 15.08 -7.43 -24.99
CA GLY A 791 16.53 -7.56 -24.76
C GLY A 791 17.30 -6.34 -25.28
N GLY A 792 18.51 -6.14 -24.75
CA GLY A 792 19.35 -4.98 -25.05
C GLY A 792 20.81 -5.18 -24.63
N GLU A 793 21.51 -4.09 -24.32
CA GLU A 793 22.93 -4.11 -23.95
C GLU A 793 23.23 -2.96 -22.97
N ALA A 794 24.01 -3.26 -21.93
CA ALA A 794 24.47 -2.29 -20.93
C ALA A 794 25.92 -2.62 -20.53
N GLU A 795 26.83 -1.64 -20.58
CA GLU A 795 28.25 -1.79 -20.17
C GLU A 795 28.99 -3.00 -20.81
N GLY A 796 28.63 -3.34 -22.06
CA GLY A 796 29.18 -4.50 -22.76
C GLY A 796 28.66 -5.87 -22.27
N TRP A 797 27.56 -5.89 -21.51
CA TRP A 797 26.78 -7.08 -21.18
C TRP A 797 25.48 -7.10 -21.97
N GLU A 798 25.09 -8.28 -22.46
CA GLU A 798 23.80 -8.50 -23.11
C GLU A 798 22.68 -8.59 -22.06
N ALA A 799 21.73 -7.66 -22.09
CA ALA A 799 20.58 -7.67 -21.21
C ALA A 799 19.49 -8.59 -21.78
N PRO A 800 19.02 -9.62 -21.05
CA PRO A 800 18.05 -10.58 -21.56
C PRO A 800 16.69 -9.93 -21.82
N ALA A 801 15.88 -10.52 -22.71
CA ALA A 801 14.48 -10.11 -22.86
C ALA A 801 13.69 -10.40 -21.58
N LEU A 802 12.88 -9.42 -21.14
CA LEU A 802 11.95 -9.57 -20.01
C LEU A 802 10.56 -10.06 -20.46
N THR A 803 10.36 -10.18 -21.77
CA THR A 803 9.17 -10.75 -22.42
C THR A 803 9.35 -12.24 -22.72
N ALA A 804 8.31 -12.89 -23.26
CA ALA A 804 8.34 -14.28 -23.73
C ALA A 804 9.40 -14.61 -24.82
N LEU A 805 10.22 -13.63 -25.26
CA LEU A 805 11.40 -13.83 -26.10
C LEU A 805 12.66 -14.25 -25.32
N SER A 806 12.58 -14.33 -23.98
CA SER A 806 13.69 -14.77 -23.12
C SER A 806 14.30 -16.10 -23.58
N ARG A 807 15.63 -16.22 -23.52
CA ARG A 807 16.38 -17.45 -23.88
C ARG A 807 16.48 -18.44 -22.71
N SER A 808 15.87 -18.15 -21.56
CA SER A 808 15.93 -19.01 -20.38
C SER A 808 15.38 -20.42 -20.68
N PRO A 809 16.08 -21.49 -20.28
CA PRO A 809 15.63 -22.87 -20.53
C PRO A 809 14.41 -23.27 -19.68
N ILE A 810 14.13 -22.49 -18.64
CA ILE A 810 12.94 -22.56 -17.79
C ILE A 810 12.20 -21.21 -17.91
N PRO A 811 10.87 -21.16 -18.10
CA PRO A 811 10.13 -19.90 -18.08
C PRO A 811 10.26 -19.17 -16.74
N TRP A 812 10.43 -17.85 -16.78
CA TRP A 812 10.40 -17.02 -15.57
C TRP A 812 8.98 -16.96 -14.99
N THR A 813 8.89 -17.03 -13.65
CA THR A 813 7.64 -16.84 -12.90
C THR A 813 7.67 -15.51 -12.14
N GLU A 814 6.50 -15.02 -11.70
CA GLU A 814 6.42 -13.81 -10.85
C GLU A 814 7.23 -13.98 -9.56
N GLU A 815 7.18 -15.17 -8.93
CA GLU A 815 7.94 -15.46 -7.72
C GLU A 815 9.45 -15.59 -8.00
N ASP A 816 9.86 -16.19 -9.12
CA ASP A 816 11.28 -16.23 -9.52
C ASP A 816 11.85 -14.83 -9.79
N LEU A 817 11.06 -13.96 -10.44
CA LEU A 817 11.42 -12.55 -10.65
C LEU A 817 11.51 -11.81 -9.33
N PHE A 818 10.53 -12.00 -8.42
CA PHE A 818 10.56 -11.39 -7.09
C PHE A 818 11.80 -11.82 -6.29
N GLN A 819 12.07 -13.12 -6.18
CA GLN A 819 13.25 -13.62 -5.45
C GLN A 819 14.55 -13.09 -6.06
N TYR A 820 14.67 -13.08 -7.39
CA TYR A 820 15.85 -12.54 -8.08
C TYR A 820 16.04 -11.04 -7.81
N LEU A 821 14.99 -10.23 -7.96
CA LEU A 821 15.04 -8.77 -7.74
C LEU A 821 15.17 -8.38 -6.26
N ARG A 822 14.78 -9.26 -5.32
CA ARG A 822 14.82 -9.00 -3.87
C ARG A 822 16.13 -9.44 -3.21
N THR A 823 16.75 -10.50 -3.73
CA THR A 823 17.88 -11.21 -3.07
C THR A 823 19.12 -11.36 -3.93
N GLY A 824 19.03 -11.09 -5.24
CA GLY A 824 20.10 -11.34 -6.20
C GLY A 824 20.15 -12.78 -6.70
N TYR A 825 19.15 -13.63 -6.41
CA TYR A 825 19.15 -15.04 -6.81
C TYR A 825 17.75 -15.64 -7.03
N SER A 826 17.63 -16.50 -8.05
CA SER A 826 16.57 -17.51 -8.13
C SER A 826 17.19 -18.88 -8.37
N ALA A 827 16.65 -19.91 -7.69
CA ALA A 827 17.07 -21.29 -7.87
C ALA A 827 16.94 -21.81 -9.32
N ARG A 828 16.02 -21.24 -10.12
CA ARG A 828 15.76 -21.66 -11.50
C ARG A 828 16.47 -20.82 -12.56
N HIS A 829 17.12 -19.70 -12.19
CA HIS A 829 17.75 -18.78 -13.15
C HIS A 829 19.19 -18.35 -12.80
N GLY A 830 19.64 -18.57 -11.55
CA GLY A 830 20.98 -18.22 -11.08
C GLY A 830 21.02 -16.89 -10.32
N ALA A 831 22.25 -16.36 -10.16
CA ALA A 831 22.51 -15.11 -9.43
C ALA A 831 22.64 -13.89 -10.36
N ALA A 832 22.42 -12.69 -9.80
CA ALA A 832 22.70 -11.42 -10.45
C ALA A 832 24.21 -11.20 -10.63
N ALA A 833 24.59 -10.60 -11.75
CA ALA A 833 25.99 -10.36 -12.13
C ALA A 833 26.07 -9.14 -13.05
N GLY A 834 27.27 -8.55 -13.17
CA GLY A 834 27.48 -7.37 -14.00
C GLY A 834 26.61 -6.19 -13.55
N PRO A 835 26.08 -5.37 -14.48
CA PRO A 835 25.29 -4.17 -14.17
C PRO A 835 24.03 -4.44 -13.34
N MET A 836 23.49 -5.67 -13.39
CA MET A 836 22.28 -6.01 -12.65
C MET A 836 22.53 -6.26 -11.15
N ALA A 837 23.77 -6.54 -10.73
CA ALA A 837 24.08 -6.76 -9.32
C ALA A 837 23.80 -5.51 -8.45
N PRO A 838 24.39 -4.32 -8.70
CA PRO A 838 24.12 -3.14 -7.89
C PRO A 838 22.66 -2.65 -7.99
N VAL A 839 21.98 -2.86 -9.13
CA VAL A 839 20.54 -2.57 -9.25
C VAL A 839 19.73 -3.44 -8.30
N VAL A 840 20.05 -4.73 -8.17
CA VAL A 840 19.38 -5.60 -7.18
C VAL A 840 19.71 -5.19 -5.74
N GLU A 841 20.91 -4.67 -5.47
CA GLU A 841 21.27 -4.16 -4.14
C GLU A 841 20.43 -2.95 -3.71
N GLU A 842 20.16 -2.00 -4.61
CA GLU A 842 19.27 -0.87 -4.33
C GLU A 842 17.78 -1.29 -4.33
N LEU A 843 17.34 -2.18 -5.23
CA LEU A 843 15.99 -2.76 -5.19
C LEU A 843 15.73 -3.56 -3.89
N ALA A 844 16.76 -4.19 -3.31
CA ALA A 844 16.69 -4.91 -2.05
C ALA A 844 16.49 -3.99 -0.82
N GLN A 845 16.62 -2.67 -0.97
CA GLN A 845 16.29 -1.68 0.05
C GLN A 845 14.82 -1.22 0.00
N LEU A 846 14.07 -1.60 -1.04
CA LEU A 846 12.67 -1.24 -1.20
C LEU A 846 11.74 -2.14 -0.37
N PRO A 847 10.52 -1.68 -0.06
CA PRO A 847 9.47 -2.51 0.51
C PRO A 847 9.20 -3.76 -0.34
N GLU A 848 8.90 -4.89 0.30
CA GLU A 848 8.60 -6.14 -0.42
C GLU A 848 7.45 -5.97 -1.43
N SER A 849 6.43 -5.20 -1.08
CA SER A 849 5.30 -4.87 -1.94
C SER A 849 5.72 -4.19 -3.25
N ASP A 850 6.76 -3.36 -3.23
CA ASP A 850 7.25 -2.63 -4.40
C ASP A 850 8.06 -3.54 -5.33
N VAL A 851 8.92 -4.41 -4.77
CA VAL A 851 9.65 -5.42 -5.56
C VAL A 851 8.68 -6.44 -6.16
N ARG A 852 7.64 -6.85 -5.40
CA ARG A 852 6.54 -7.69 -5.93
C ARG A 852 5.72 -6.98 -7.01
N ALA A 853 5.51 -5.67 -6.89
CA ALA A 853 4.83 -4.90 -7.93
C ALA A 853 5.63 -4.88 -9.24
N ILE A 854 6.95 -4.62 -9.19
CA ILE A 854 7.85 -4.70 -10.35
C ILE A 854 7.81 -6.11 -10.96
N ALA A 855 7.94 -7.16 -10.14
CA ALA A 855 7.87 -8.54 -10.60
C ALA A 855 6.53 -8.87 -11.28
N HIS A 856 5.40 -8.41 -10.73
CA HIS A 856 4.07 -8.59 -11.30
C HIS A 856 3.89 -7.89 -12.66
N TYR A 857 4.38 -6.66 -12.79
CA TYR A 857 4.38 -5.93 -14.06
C TYR A 857 5.24 -6.65 -15.12
N VAL A 858 6.46 -7.06 -14.77
CA VAL A 858 7.36 -7.78 -15.69
C VAL A 858 6.81 -9.15 -16.08
N ALA A 859 6.25 -9.90 -15.12
CA ALA A 859 5.60 -11.19 -15.37
C ALA A 859 4.43 -11.05 -16.37
N SER A 860 3.72 -9.91 -16.39
CA SER A 860 2.58 -9.69 -17.29
C SER A 860 2.92 -9.65 -18.79
N PHE A 861 4.20 -9.57 -19.16
CA PHE A 861 4.68 -9.71 -20.55
C PHE A 861 5.01 -11.15 -20.97
N ASN A 862 4.82 -12.12 -20.06
CA ASN A 862 5.10 -13.53 -20.28
C ASN A 862 3.80 -14.33 -20.35
N ALA A 863 3.85 -15.51 -20.99
CA ALA A 863 2.74 -16.44 -20.93
C ALA A 863 2.62 -16.99 -19.48
N PRO A 864 1.41 -17.28 -18.97
CA PRO A 864 1.23 -17.89 -17.66
C PRO A 864 2.10 -19.15 -17.54
N PRO A 865 2.99 -19.25 -16.54
CA PRO A 865 3.92 -20.36 -16.45
C PRO A 865 3.21 -21.67 -16.09
N PRO A 866 3.80 -22.83 -16.45
CA PRO A 866 3.41 -24.13 -15.89
C PRO A 866 3.44 -24.13 -14.34
N ASP A 867 2.79 -25.12 -13.73
CA ASP A 867 2.86 -25.29 -12.27
C ASP A 867 4.30 -25.49 -11.77
N ALA A 868 4.57 -25.07 -10.54
CA ALA A 868 5.91 -25.12 -9.95
C ALA A 868 6.51 -26.53 -9.98
N ALA A 869 5.70 -27.57 -9.76
CA ALA A 869 6.16 -28.96 -9.81
C ALA A 869 6.60 -29.37 -11.22
N ALA A 870 5.95 -28.86 -12.28
CA ALA A 870 6.38 -29.05 -13.67
C ALA A 870 7.70 -28.34 -13.96
N LEU A 871 7.86 -27.09 -13.50
CA LEU A 871 9.11 -26.34 -13.62
C LEU A 871 10.26 -27.05 -12.90
N ASP A 872 10.05 -27.56 -11.69
CA ASP A 872 11.06 -28.28 -10.92
C ASP A 872 11.37 -29.67 -11.50
N ARG A 873 10.43 -30.31 -12.18
CA ARG A 873 10.70 -31.53 -12.98
C ARG A 873 11.56 -31.20 -14.20
N GLN A 874 11.27 -30.09 -14.89
CA GLN A 874 12.03 -29.64 -16.05
C GLN A 874 13.46 -29.23 -15.66
N ALA A 875 13.63 -28.49 -14.56
CA ALA A 875 14.93 -28.13 -14.01
C ALA A 875 15.78 -29.38 -13.72
N ARG A 876 15.27 -30.31 -12.91
CA ARG A 876 15.96 -31.58 -12.59
C ARG A 876 16.31 -32.40 -13.84
N ALA A 877 15.47 -32.39 -14.87
CA ALA A 877 15.75 -33.09 -16.14
C ALA A 877 16.91 -32.46 -16.94
N LEU A 878 17.08 -31.13 -16.90
CA LEU A 878 18.23 -30.44 -17.50
C LEU A 878 19.53 -30.74 -16.74
N GLU A 879 19.48 -30.75 -15.42
CA GLU A 879 20.62 -31.07 -14.56
C GLU A 879 21.11 -32.51 -14.75
N GLN A 880 20.19 -33.48 -14.73
CA GLN A 880 20.49 -34.89 -15.00
C GLN A 880 21.09 -35.09 -16.40
N ARG A 881 20.65 -34.31 -17.39
CA ARG A 881 21.23 -34.32 -18.75
C ARG A 881 22.68 -33.81 -18.75
N SER A 882 22.97 -32.70 -18.08
CA SER A 882 24.34 -32.19 -17.93
C SER A 882 25.25 -33.16 -17.16
N ALA A 883 24.75 -33.76 -16.07
CA ALA A 883 25.48 -34.76 -15.30
C ALA A 883 25.77 -36.04 -16.12
N THR A 884 24.88 -36.40 -17.05
CA THR A 884 25.10 -37.52 -17.98
C THR A 884 26.17 -37.18 -19.01
N LEU A 885 26.13 -35.98 -19.60
CA LEU A 885 27.13 -35.50 -20.57
C LEU A 885 28.54 -35.35 -19.95
N ALA A 886 28.62 -34.94 -18.68
CA ALA A 886 29.88 -34.85 -17.95
C ALA A 886 30.69 -36.16 -17.96
N ARG A 887 30.02 -37.32 -18.00
CA ARG A 887 30.65 -38.64 -17.97
C ARG A 887 31.32 -39.03 -19.29
N THR A 888 30.98 -38.38 -20.40
CA THR A 888 31.56 -38.65 -21.73
C THR A 888 32.47 -37.52 -22.21
N MET A 889 32.26 -36.29 -21.74
CA MET A 889 33.05 -35.10 -22.09
C MET A 889 34.35 -35.00 -21.27
N THR A 890 35.35 -35.81 -21.61
CA THR A 890 36.69 -35.76 -20.99
C THR A 890 37.68 -34.94 -21.82
N GLY A 891 38.57 -34.18 -21.17
CA GLY A 891 39.58 -33.39 -21.88
C GLY A 891 40.24 -32.27 -21.04
N PRO A 892 41.04 -31.38 -21.66
CA PRO A 892 41.64 -30.23 -20.99
C PRO A 892 40.59 -29.30 -20.36
N ALA A 893 39.56 -28.91 -21.11
CA ALA A 893 38.50 -28.02 -20.64
C ALA A 893 37.65 -28.61 -19.49
N ASP A 894 37.41 -29.93 -19.50
CA ASP A 894 36.77 -30.62 -18.37
C ASP A 894 37.63 -30.49 -17.12
N ARG A 895 38.95 -30.76 -17.20
CA ARG A 895 39.85 -30.59 -16.06
C ARG A 895 39.89 -29.16 -15.53
N LEU A 896 39.86 -28.15 -16.40
CA LEU A 896 39.73 -26.73 -15.99
C LEU A 896 38.43 -26.51 -15.20
N TYR A 897 37.28 -26.99 -15.72
CA TYR A 897 36.00 -26.91 -15.04
C TYR A 897 36.01 -27.62 -13.67
N GLN A 898 36.54 -28.85 -13.60
CA GLN A 898 36.60 -29.62 -12.35
C GLN A 898 37.48 -28.95 -11.30
N SER A 899 38.60 -28.32 -11.69
CA SER A 899 39.52 -27.67 -10.75
C SER A 899 39.05 -26.29 -10.28
N ALA A 900 38.35 -25.53 -11.13
CA ALA A 900 38.04 -24.12 -10.86
C ALA A 900 36.56 -23.81 -10.62
N CYS A 901 35.64 -24.56 -11.22
CA CYS A 901 34.21 -24.21 -11.26
C CYS A 901 33.30 -25.21 -10.54
N ALA A 902 33.64 -26.51 -10.58
CA ALA A 902 32.73 -27.58 -10.15
C ALA A 902 32.30 -27.47 -8.67
N VAL A 903 33.18 -27.06 -7.77
CA VAL A 903 32.86 -26.90 -6.34
C VAL A 903 31.62 -26.01 -6.12
N CYS A 904 31.53 -24.91 -6.86
CA CYS A 904 30.44 -23.93 -6.75
C CYS A 904 29.29 -24.14 -7.76
N HIS A 905 29.49 -24.89 -8.85
CA HIS A 905 28.50 -25.00 -9.94
C HIS A 905 27.98 -26.42 -10.26
N GLN A 906 28.58 -27.47 -9.70
CA GLN A 906 28.19 -28.85 -9.97
C GLN A 906 27.01 -29.27 -9.08
N SER A 907 25.77 -29.22 -9.60
CA SER A 907 24.56 -29.40 -8.78
C SER A 907 24.33 -30.81 -8.20
N ASP A 908 25.01 -31.85 -8.72
CA ASP A 908 24.92 -33.23 -8.21
C ASP A 908 26.06 -33.64 -7.25
N GLN A 909 26.93 -32.70 -6.83
CA GLN A 909 28.08 -33.00 -5.96
C GLN A 909 28.24 -32.01 -4.79
N GLY A 910 28.47 -32.55 -3.59
CA GLY A 910 28.78 -31.77 -2.39
C GLY A 910 27.62 -30.93 -1.85
N VAL A 911 27.78 -30.45 -0.61
CA VAL A 911 26.87 -29.46 -0.02
C VAL A 911 27.32 -28.04 -0.41
N PRO A 912 26.42 -27.02 -0.43
CA PRO A 912 26.83 -25.63 -0.58
C PRO A 912 27.71 -25.19 0.61
N MET A 913 28.97 -24.84 0.33
CA MET A 913 29.94 -24.42 1.36
C MET A 913 30.29 -22.92 1.31
N PHE A 914 29.93 -22.24 0.22
CA PHE A 914 30.35 -20.87 -0.10
C PHE A 914 29.17 -20.06 -0.66
N GLY A 915 28.06 -20.00 0.10
CA GLY A 915 26.83 -19.33 -0.33
C GLY A 915 25.91 -20.21 -1.17
N VAL A 916 25.22 -19.63 -2.16
CA VAL A 916 24.28 -20.37 -3.03
C VAL A 916 25.02 -21.19 -4.07
N LYS A 917 24.38 -22.25 -4.56
CA LYS A 917 24.98 -23.17 -5.55
C LYS A 917 24.26 -23.12 -6.90
N PRO A 918 24.50 -22.08 -7.74
CA PRO A 918 23.74 -21.86 -8.97
C PRO A 918 24.05 -22.91 -10.04
N SER A 919 23.02 -23.63 -10.46
CA SER A 919 23.09 -24.67 -11.49
C SER A 919 23.30 -24.07 -12.88
N LEU A 920 24.46 -24.35 -13.50
CA LEU A 920 24.78 -23.84 -14.84
C LEU A 920 23.87 -24.41 -15.93
N ALA A 921 23.20 -25.56 -15.70
CA ALA A 921 22.23 -26.11 -16.65
C ALA A 921 20.99 -25.21 -16.84
N LEU A 922 20.70 -24.37 -15.84
CA LEU A 922 19.53 -23.47 -15.81
C LEU A 922 19.92 -22.01 -16.12
N ASN A 923 21.22 -21.69 -16.17
CA ASN A 923 21.68 -20.33 -16.36
C ASN A 923 21.37 -19.81 -17.78
N THR A 924 20.57 -18.74 -17.86
CA THR A 924 20.10 -18.16 -19.14
C THR A 924 21.25 -17.77 -20.08
N ASN A 925 22.40 -17.31 -19.54
CA ASN A 925 23.53 -16.87 -20.36
C ASN A 925 24.14 -18.03 -21.18
N LEU A 926 24.12 -19.26 -20.65
CA LEU A 926 24.59 -20.44 -21.36
C LEU A 926 23.63 -20.89 -22.48
N HIS A 927 22.40 -20.39 -22.49
CA HIS A 927 21.40 -20.60 -23.55
C HIS A 927 21.28 -19.43 -24.54
N GLY A 928 22.00 -18.33 -24.31
CA GLY A 928 22.01 -17.13 -25.14
C GLY A 928 22.61 -17.31 -26.54
N ASP A 929 22.40 -16.30 -27.39
CA ASP A 929 22.87 -16.33 -28.79
C ASP A 929 24.36 -15.94 -28.91
N LYS A 930 24.91 -15.20 -27.94
CA LYS A 930 26.33 -14.81 -27.84
C LYS A 930 27.04 -15.41 -26.61
N PRO A 931 28.37 -15.60 -26.65
CA PRO A 931 29.17 -16.06 -25.50
C PRO A 931 29.51 -14.94 -24.48
N ASP A 932 29.32 -13.67 -24.86
CA ASP A 932 29.85 -12.48 -24.16
C ASP A 932 29.62 -12.48 -22.65
N ASN A 933 28.39 -12.67 -22.16
CA ASN A 933 28.10 -12.67 -20.73
C ASN A 933 28.80 -13.80 -19.96
N VAL A 934 28.99 -14.96 -20.59
CA VAL A 934 29.71 -16.10 -19.98
C VAL A 934 31.20 -15.81 -19.92
N ILE A 935 31.77 -15.20 -20.96
CA ILE A 935 33.16 -14.73 -20.98
C ILE A 935 33.37 -13.65 -19.90
N GLN A 936 32.49 -12.65 -19.82
CA GLN A 936 32.54 -11.58 -18.82
C GLN A 936 32.50 -12.16 -17.40
N ALA A 937 31.57 -13.09 -17.12
CA ALA A 937 31.45 -13.73 -15.80
C ALA A 937 32.68 -14.60 -15.45
N VAL A 938 33.26 -15.34 -16.41
CA VAL A 938 34.50 -16.11 -16.17
C VAL A 938 35.69 -15.19 -15.93
N LEU A 939 35.84 -14.11 -16.68
CA LEU A 939 36.99 -13.21 -16.54
C LEU A 939 36.89 -12.34 -15.27
N LYS A 940 35.74 -11.72 -15.03
CA LYS A 940 35.53 -10.71 -13.96
C LYS A 940 35.02 -11.30 -12.64
N GLY A 941 34.36 -12.46 -12.68
CA GLY A 941 33.69 -13.03 -11.51
C GLY A 941 32.48 -12.22 -11.04
N ILE A 942 32.10 -12.45 -9.78
CA ILE A 942 31.09 -11.72 -9.00
C ILE A 942 31.70 -11.50 -7.59
N PRO A 943 32.67 -10.58 -7.43
CA PRO A 943 33.38 -10.38 -6.17
C PRO A 943 32.59 -9.59 -5.12
N ALA A 944 31.52 -8.91 -5.53
CA ALA A 944 30.59 -8.20 -4.66
C ALA A 944 29.15 -8.60 -5.04
N PRO A 945 28.64 -9.75 -4.55
CA PRO A 945 27.26 -10.13 -4.76
C PRO A 945 26.31 -9.19 -3.99
N PRO A 946 25.05 -9.00 -4.44
CA PRO A 946 24.06 -8.14 -3.75
C PRO A 946 23.70 -8.58 -2.31
N SER A 947 24.13 -9.78 -1.91
CA SER A 947 24.02 -10.28 -0.55
C SER A 947 25.15 -11.27 -0.26
N ASN A 948 25.76 -11.13 0.91
CA ASN A 948 26.81 -12.06 1.40
C ASN A 948 26.33 -13.53 1.45
N ALA A 949 25.01 -13.77 1.53
CA ALA A 949 24.44 -15.12 1.50
C ALA A 949 24.61 -15.83 0.15
N LEU A 950 24.86 -15.08 -0.94
CA LEU A 950 25.09 -15.66 -2.26
C LEU A 950 26.49 -16.26 -2.42
N GLY A 951 27.47 -15.72 -1.70
CA GLY A 951 28.88 -16.06 -1.87
C GLY A 951 29.53 -15.39 -3.09
N GLU A 952 30.83 -15.15 -2.99
CA GLU A 952 31.62 -14.51 -4.05
C GLU A 952 32.02 -15.52 -5.13
N MET A 953 31.98 -15.09 -6.40
CA MET A 953 32.56 -15.83 -7.51
C MET A 953 33.90 -15.17 -7.90
N PRO A 954 35.05 -15.86 -7.85
CA PRO A 954 36.32 -15.28 -8.28
C PRO A 954 36.36 -15.04 -9.79
N GLY A 955 37.06 -13.99 -10.21
CA GLY A 955 37.40 -13.74 -11.61
C GLY A 955 38.66 -14.52 -12.00
N PHE A 956 38.67 -15.10 -13.20
CA PHE A 956 39.77 -15.93 -13.71
C PHE A 956 40.65 -15.23 -14.75
N ALA A 957 40.49 -13.91 -14.96
CA ALA A 957 41.28 -13.15 -15.93
C ALA A 957 42.80 -13.35 -15.75
N ASP A 958 43.32 -13.30 -14.52
CA ASP A 958 44.76 -13.46 -14.25
C ASP A 958 45.20 -14.92 -14.08
N SER A 959 44.25 -15.86 -14.08
CA SER A 959 44.50 -17.29 -13.85
C SER A 959 44.46 -18.14 -15.12
N PHE A 960 43.70 -17.72 -16.14
CA PHE A 960 43.57 -18.42 -17.42
C PHE A 960 43.99 -17.53 -18.59
N ASP A 961 44.66 -18.13 -19.59
CA ASP A 961 44.92 -17.48 -20.87
C ASP A 961 43.66 -17.47 -21.79
N ASP A 962 43.70 -16.71 -22.88
CA ASP A 962 42.56 -16.55 -23.78
C ASP A 962 42.08 -17.87 -24.40
N LYS A 963 43.00 -18.80 -24.65
CA LYS A 963 42.70 -20.11 -25.23
C LYS A 963 42.04 -21.01 -24.19
N GLN A 964 42.53 -21.01 -22.95
CA GLN A 964 41.92 -21.73 -21.83
C GLN A 964 40.49 -21.24 -21.57
N VAL A 965 40.26 -19.93 -21.62
CA VAL A 965 38.91 -19.34 -21.50
C VAL A 965 38.02 -19.76 -22.67
N ALA A 966 38.51 -19.71 -23.91
CA ALA A 966 37.73 -20.14 -25.08
C ALA A 966 37.38 -21.65 -25.04
N GLU A 967 38.34 -22.52 -24.70
CA GLU A 967 38.13 -23.96 -24.52
C GLU A 967 37.11 -24.24 -23.40
N LEU A 968 37.19 -23.54 -22.27
CA LEU A 968 36.24 -23.65 -21.16
C LEU A 968 34.83 -23.20 -21.57
N VAL A 969 34.69 -22.04 -22.23
CA VAL A 969 33.40 -21.51 -22.69
C VAL A 969 32.72 -22.45 -23.69
N HIS A 970 33.49 -23.05 -24.61
CA HIS A 970 32.98 -24.08 -25.52
C HIS A 970 32.50 -25.34 -24.78
N TYR A 971 33.28 -25.83 -23.80
CA TYR A 971 32.88 -26.96 -22.95
C TYR A 971 31.60 -26.65 -22.16
N LEU A 972 31.49 -25.46 -21.55
CA LEU A 972 30.31 -25.04 -20.80
C LEU A 972 29.05 -25.04 -21.69
N ARG A 973 29.11 -24.44 -22.88
CA ARG A 973 28.00 -24.43 -23.86
C ARG A 973 27.61 -25.85 -24.25
N ALA A 974 28.56 -26.68 -24.67
CA ALA A 974 28.32 -28.04 -25.13
C ALA A 974 27.74 -28.96 -24.04
N ARG A 975 28.09 -28.72 -22.77
CA ARG A 975 27.64 -29.54 -21.64
C ARG A 975 26.29 -29.07 -21.05
N PHE A 976 26.12 -27.77 -20.84
CA PHE A 976 24.99 -27.21 -20.10
C PHE A 976 23.84 -26.71 -21.00
N ALA A 977 24.09 -26.47 -22.29
CA ALA A 977 23.08 -26.14 -23.29
C ALA A 977 23.27 -26.95 -24.60
N PRO A 978 23.27 -28.30 -24.52
CA PRO A 978 23.59 -29.19 -25.65
C PRO A 978 22.58 -29.16 -26.81
N ASP A 979 21.39 -28.61 -26.58
CA ASP A 979 20.35 -28.40 -27.59
C ASP A 979 20.59 -27.12 -28.44
N LYS A 980 21.57 -26.30 -28.06
CA LYS A 980 21.92 -25.06 -28.75
C LYS A 980 23.14 -25.26 -29.64
N PRO A 981 23.26 -24.53 -30.77
CA PRO A 981 24.48 -24.54 -31.57
C PRO A 981 25.68 -24.00 -30.78
N ALA A 982 26.86 -24.52 -31.11
CA ALA A 982 28.13 -23.99 -30.61
C ALA A 982 28.34 -22.56 -31.13
N TRP A 983 28.72 -21.65 -30.23
CA TRP A 983 29.07 -20.27 -30.58
C TRP A 983 30.24 -20.21 -31.56
N GLN A 984 30.25 -19.17 -32.39
CA GLN A 984 31.30 -18.91 -33.39
C GLN A 984 32.14 -17.71 -32.95
N GLY A 985 33.44 -17.69 -33.27
CA GLY A 985 34.32 -16.57 -32.97
C GLY A 985 34.61 -16.33 -31.48
N VAL A 986 34.55 -17.39 -30.64
CA VAL A 986 34.76 -17.27 -29.19
C VAL A 986 36.13 -16.66 -28.87
N ASP A 987 37.21 -17.08 -29.53
CA ASP A 987 38.56 -16.52 -29.32
C ASP A 987 38.61 -14.99 -29.56
N GLN A 988 37.88 -14.51 -30.57
CA GLN A 988 37.80 -13.09 -30.92
C GLN A 988 36.97 -12.31 -29.88
N ALA A 989 35.93 -12.93 -29.32
CA ALA A 989 35.14 -12.37 -28.23
C ALA A 989 35.97 -12.27 -26.93
N VAL A 990 36.73 -13.32 -26.58
CA VAL A 990 37.63 -13.33 -25.42
C VAL A 990 38.68 -12.23 -25.55
N ALA A 991 39.39 -12.16 -26.67
CA ALA A 991 40.40 -11.12 -26.90
C ALA A 991 39.82 -9.70 -26.84
N ARG A 992 38.61 -9.48 -27.38
CA ARG A 992 37.90 -8.18 -27.29
C ARG A 992 37.56 -7.81 -25.85
N ILE A 993 37.01 -8.74 -25.08
CA ILE A 993 36.55 -8.49 -23.70
C ILE A 993 37.74 -8.33 -22.73
N ARG A 994 38.83 -9.08 -22.92
CA ARG A 994 40.08 -8.84 -22.17
C ARG A 994 40.73 -7.51 -22.57
N GLY A 995 40.70 -7.15 -23.86
CA GLY A 995 41.23 -5.89 -24.37
C GLY A 995 40.56 -4.65 -23.76
N SER A 996 39.23 -4.65 -23.57
CA SER A 996 38.55 -3.56 -22.86
C SER A 996 38.86 -3.55 -21.36
N ALA A 997 38.97 -4.71 -20.71
CA ALA A 997 39.37 -4.80 -19.30
C ALA A 997 40.77 -4.21 -19.04
N SER A 998 41.74 -4.42 -19.93
CA SER A 998 43.10 -3.88 -19.79
C SER A 998 43.19 -2.35 -19.95
N ALA A 999 42.24 -1.73 -20.67
CA ALA A 999 42.16 -0.27 -20.80
C ALA A 999 41.66 0.39 -19.51
N ALA A 1000 40.66 -0.21 -18.85
CA ALA A 1000 40.10 0.29 -17.59
C ALA A 1000 41.14 0.35 -16.44
N GLY A 1001 42.11 -0.57 -16.42
CA GLY A 1001 43.17 -0.59 -15.40
C GLY A 1001 44.25 0.48 -15.54
N HIS A 1002 44.37 1.15 -16.69
CA HIS A 1002 45.43 2.14 -16.95
C HIS A 1002 45.01 3.60 -16.66
N GLY A 1003 43.77 3.83 -16.23
CA GLY A 1003 43.28 5.15 -15.80
C GLY A 1003 43.45 5.47 -14.31
N ALA A 1004 44.06 4.56 -13.54
CA ALA A 1004 44.17 4.64 -12.08
C ALA A 1004 45.64 4.77 -11.58
N GLN A 1005 46.36 5.76 -12.12
CA GLN A 1005 47.65 6.25 -11.59
C GLN A 1005 47.62 7.77 -11.47
#